data_AF-A0A661WXR9-F1
#
_entry.id   AF-A0A661WXR9-F1
#
_cell.length_a   1.000
_cell.length_b   1.000
_cell.length_c   1.000
_cell.angle_alpha   90.00
_cell.angle_beta   90.00
_cell.angle_gamma   90.00
#
_symmetry.space_group_name_H-M   'P 1'
#
loop_
_entity.id
_entity.type
_entity.pdbx_description
1 polymer ?
#
loop_
_entity_poly.entity_id
_entity_poly.type
_entity_poly.pdbx_seq_one_letter_code
_entity_poly.pdbx_strand_id
1 'polypeptide(L)'
;MKRGFLILTLLILCFYFLGIGNHGFSFAGDEGFPDPTPPKKVVKLVFIHHSTGEDWLNKGDLRKELNRNNYYVVETNYDWGPKDLDVNDGNPIGYHTDVGHWYNWFLGPHRDVYLSHLYNSTYTTGANSIDDPGGEAEIVMFKSCFSSLQVIYGNPDDPPLPRGENNPIYGKGCMDDWAYTVSNIKGLYRDLLDYFKTRQDKLFVIITTPPSLKEYVGDMGRLLRAINNWLVDDLFKSYPYNNVFVFDYYNVLTSNGGSPNKNDLGADTGNHHRFRNGKVEHVVNLDYHWLTYPSDSDGDGVPDDNHPTPAGHKKATYEFVPLLNIAYNRWKTGTKEVSISIKPESLDFGKVKVGENSEERTVEIENKGNVEINLNDISLTGRDKDEFLITQNDCSILDPGSLCNLKVTFSPKTEGLKHAYIESEKGNIKIPISGEGVVDESSEKGNVYYVSPDGDNSNPGTKDEPFRTPGFASKRLKPGDTLIILGGEYTLSQYWDDMITPPSGREDAWITIKGEEGNRPVLKGRNNLLAAIDIGGKSFIKIENLEITNDNDMFREGIDGLSGEVSHIILKDLYIHHVDEAGVNFADVNDLKIINCRFSHCGFGAIVGGEGNWRNVLIKDSYLGYSGHYYQGGDGSNRPYDRPDGLGVEPGDGPLQIINVICEHNFGDGLDSKLNNTTIENCIVANNSCDGVKLWGDNSKIINTLIYGRGDGDDTVTPWSPIVIDSGGKPGYHFEIINVTVDDELGHEYLMTVQYDYQDTTTYLTVRNSIFCGRGENSPIFIARGVNLTFDHNLIYNPETDHAIEYKDENYVKNELYKLGDGNIYGDPLFINPAWGEEGNYHLKKGSPAIDAGSDLNTPLADLDGIKRPQGGGIDIGCYEYVEGEISLPTSPSNLTAEATSPTEVSLSWTDNSDNEDGFKLERKQGSGP
;
A
#
# COMPACT_ATOMS: atom_id res chain seq x y z
N MET A 1 -4.76 -37.82 -48.77
CA MET A 1 -4.37 -39.09 -48.10
C MET A 1 -4.38 -38.80 -46.60
N LYS A 2 -5.45 -39.14 -45.86
CA LYS A 2 -5.62 -40.39 -45.07
C LYS A 2 -4.43 -40.58 -44.12
N ARG A 3 -4.50 -40.53 -42.78
CA ARG A 3 -5.51 -40.86 -41.74
C ARG A 3 -5.12 -40.05 -40.46
N GLY A 4 -5.94 -39.65 -39.49
CA GLY A 4 -7.30 -40.04 -39.10
C GLY A 4 -7.31 -40.66 -37.68
N PHE A 5 -8.26 -40.18 -36.84
CA PHE A 5 -8.79 -40.66 -35.55
C PHE A 5 -8.31 -39.95 -34.26
N LEU A 6 -9.15 -39.11 -33.60
CA LEU A 6 -10.32 -39.38 -32.68
C LEU A 6 -9.85 -39.72 -31.25
N ILE A 7 -10.46 -39.35 -30.11
CA ILE A 7 -11.60 -38.50 -29.69
C ILE A 7 -11.65 -38.55 -28.12
N LEU A 8 -12.23 -37.51 -27.49
CA LEU A 8 -12.99 -37.46 -26.20
C LEU A 8 -12.38 -37.57 -24.76
N THR A 9 -12.63 -36.48 -24.00
CA THR A 9 -13.25 -36.31 -22.65
C THR A 9 -12.82 -37.07 -21.36
N LEU A 10 -12.45 -36.24 -20.36
CA LEU A 10 -12.96 -36.05 -18.99
C LEU A 10 -13.06 -37.20 -17.94
N LEU A 11 -12.62 -36.83 -16.71
CA LEU A 11 -13.09 -37.20 -15.33
C LEU A 11 -12.19 -38.10 -14.42
N ILE A 12 -11.72 -37.45 -13.33
CA ILE A 12 -11.92 -37.78 -11.89
C ILE A 12 -11.00 -38.77 -11.12
N LEU A 13 -10.45 -38.20 -10.01
CA LEU A 13 -10.10 -38.67 -8.65
C LEU A 13 -9.12 -39.83 -8.34
N CYS A 14 -8.10 -39.47 -7.54
CA CYS A 14 -7.59 -40.02 -6.27
C CYS A 14 -7.65 -41.53 -5.96
N PHE A 15 -6.50 -42.17 -5.65
CA PHE A 15 -6.00 -42.43 -4.26
C PHE A 15 -4.88 -43.52 -4.15
N TYR A 16 -3.95 -43.26 -3.21
CA TYR A 16 -3.15 -44.13 -2.31
C TYR A 16 -2.00 -45.07 -2.77
N PHE A 17 -0.79 -44.70 -2.31
CA PHE A 17 0.32 -45.42 -1.65
C PHE A 17 0.62 -46.93 -1.84
N LEU A 18 1.93 -47.21 -1.90
CA LEU A 18 2.74 -48.16 -1.08
C LEU A 18 4.23 -47.76 -1.34
N GLY A 19 5.09 -47.39 -0.38
CA GLY A 19 5.61 -48.18 0.77
C GLY A 19 6.50 -49.33 0.25
N ILE A 20 7.79 -49.55 0.58
CA ILE A 20 8.60 -49.33 1.79
C ILE A 20 10.10 -49.47 1.40
N GLY A 21 11.01 -48.85 2.15
CA GLY A 21 12.44 -49.21 2.15
C GLY A 21 13.28 -48.50 3.20
N ASN A 22 13.08 -48.85 4.49
CA ASN A 22 13.87 -48.43 5.64
C ASN A 22 15.40 -48.61 5.46
N HIS A 23 16.16 -47.52 5.66
CA HIS A 23 17.45 -47.59 6.34
C HIS A 23 17.43 -46.61 7.51
N GLY A 24 17.62 -47.16 8.71
CA GLY A 24 17.55 -46.41 9.95
C GLY A 24 18.73 -45.46 10.11
N PHE A 25 18.42 -44.23 10.52
CA PHE A 25 19.24 -43.47 11.44
C PHE A 25 18.44 -43.33 12.73
N SER A 26 18.90 -43.99 13.78
CA SER A 26 18.67 -43.52 15.14
C SER A 26 19.70 -42.43 15.37
N PHE A 27 19.26 -41.19 15.54
CA PHE A 27 20.04 -40.19 16.23
C PHE A 27 19.53 -40.10 17.66
N ALA A 28 20.46 -40.13 18.60
CA ALA A 28 20.18 -39.79 19.98
C ALA A 28 20.02 -38.26 20.04
N GLY A 29 18.85 -37.79 20.48
CA GLY A 29 18.52 -36.37 20.70
C GLY A 29 17.70 -35.76 19.56
N ASP A 30 16.41 -36.12 19.46
CA ASP A 30 15.46 -35.45 18.57
C ASP A 30 15.19 -34.02 19.09
N GLU A 31 15.95 -33.04 18.62
CA GLU A 31 15.65 -31.61 18.81
C GLU A 31 14.90 -31.04 17.60
N GLY A 32 13.82 -30.30 17.86
CA GLY A 32 13.64 -29.00 17.21
C GLY A 32 12.34 -28.71 16.45
N PHE A 33 11.71 -29.69 15.78
CA PHE A 33 10.64 -29.37 14.81
C PHE A 33 9.21 -29.43 15.36
N PRO A 34 8.30 -28.54 14.90
CA PRO A 34 6.89 -28.61 15.27
C PRO A 34 6.28 -29.96 14.89
N ASP A 35 5.70 -30.66 15.87
CA ASP A 35 5.05 -31.96 15.68
C ASP A 35 3.52 -31.80 15.58
N PRO A 36 2.94 -31.77 14.36
CA PRO A 36 1.50 -31.63 14.17
C PRO A 36 0.74 -32.94 14.37
N THR A 37 1.38 -34.03 14.82
CA THR A 37 0.69 -35.31 14.94
C THR A 37 -0.30 -35.32 16.10
N PRO A 38 -1.49 -35.93 15.93
CA PRO A 38 -2.47 -35.97 17.01
C PRO A 38 -1.97 -36.74 18.23
N PRO A 39 -2.45 -36.43 19.45
CA PRO A 39 -2.26 -37.26 20.63
C PRO A 39 -2.51 -38.75 20.35
N LYS A 40 -1.63 -39.62 20.85
CA LYS A 40 -1.79 -41.09 20.70
C LYS A 40 -2.95 -41.67 21.52
N LYS A 41 -3.41 -40.96 22.53
CA LYS A 41 -4.52 -41.32 23.41
C LYS A 41 -5.57 -40.22 23.35
N VAL A 42 -6.81 -40.56 23.66
CA VAL A 42 -7.87 -39.57 23.79
C VAL A 42 -7.55 -38.63 24.95
N VAL A 43 -7.57 -37.33 24.68
CA VAL A 43 -7.30 -36.23 25.62
C VAL A 43 -8.58 -35.45 25.83
N LYS A 44 -8.95 -35.21 27.09
CA LYS A 44 -10.11 -34.38 27.40
C LYS A 44 -9.74 -32.90 27.34
N LEU A 45 -10.43 -32.15 26.48
CA LEU A 45 -10.31 -30.70 26.31
C LEU A 45 -11.59 -30.03 26.78
N VAL A 46 -11.48 -29.01 27.63
CA VAL A 46 -12.59 -28.13 27.99
C VAL A 46 -12.46 -26.81 27.26
N PHE A 47 -13.50 -26.40 26.54
CA PHE A 47 -13.56 -25.11 25.87
C PHE A 47 -14.46 -24.14 26.66
N ILE A 48 -13.86 -23.14 27.32
CA ILE A 48 -14.57 -22.03 27.95
C ILE A 48 -14.99 -21.04 26.85
N HIS A 49 -16.28 -20.97 26.62
CA HIS A 49 -16.86 -20.05 25.65
C HIS A 49 -18.34 -19.80 25.94
N HIS A 50 -18.87 -18.80 25.24
CA HIS A 50 -20.28 -18.70 24.90
C HIS A 50 -20.39 -18.12 23.46
N SER A 51 -21.59 -18.12 22.87
CA SER A 51 -21.86 -17.55 21.53
C SER A 51 -20.99 -18.21 20.43
N THR A 52 -20.06 -17.49 19.79
CA THR A 52 -19.28 -17.97 18.62
C THR A 52 -18.52 -19.26 18.80
N GLY A 53 -18.27 -19.68 20.04
CA GLY A 53 -17.57 -20.93 20.32
C GLY A 53 -18.46 -22.13 20.08
N GLU A 54 -19.76 -21.99 20.34
CA GLU A 54 -20.76 -23.00 20.05
C GLU A 54 -20.89 -23.18 18.53
N ASP A 55 -20.95 -22.07 17.80
CA ASP A 55 -20.97 -22.07 16.35
C ASP A 55 -19.69 -22.63 15.74
N TRP A 56 -18.53 -22.31 16.32
CA TRP A 56 -17.28 -22.88 15.83
C TRP A 56 -17.25 -24.41 16.03
N LEU A 57 -17.69 -24.90 17.19
CA LEU A 57 -17.82 -26.33 17.49
C LEU A 57 -18.79 -27.05 16.58
N ASN A 58 -19.95 -26.46 16.32
CA ASN A 58 -21.09 -27.15 15.72
C ASN A 58 -21.29 -26.83 14.22
N LYS A 59 -21.06 -25.58 13.80
CA LYS A 59 -21.16 -25.12 12.39
C LYS A 59 -19.79 -25.11 11.68
N GLY A 60 -18.71 -24.93 12.44
CA GLY A 60 -17.33 -24.83 11.96
C GLY A 60 -16.56 -26.13 11.78
N ASP A 61 -17.20 -27.28 12.02
CA ASP A 61 -16.56 -28.60 12.10
C ASP A 61 -15.50 -28.75 13.23
N LEU A 62 -15.31 -27.78 14.13
CA LEU A 62 -14.22 -27.85 15.12
C LEU A 62 -14.32 -29.09 16.00
N ARG A 63 -15.49 -29.42 16.55
CA ARG A 63 -15.67 -30.62 17.39
C ARG A 63 -15.28 -31.89 16.65
N LYS A 64 -15.70 -31.98 15.39
CA LYS A 64 -15.46 -33.12 14.52
C LYS A 64 -13.97 -33.28 14.22
N GLU A 65 -13.26 -32.20 13.88
CA GLU A 65 -11.82 -32.25 13.63
C GLU A 65 -11.02 -32.49 14.91
N LEU A 66 -11.43 -31.91 16.05
CA LEU A 66 -10.86 -32.22 17.36
C LEU A 66 -11.00 -33.70 17.71
N ASN A 67 -12.18 -34.29 17.53
CA ASN A 67 -12.38 -35.73 17.78
C ASN A 67 -11.54 -36.61 16.84
N ARG A 68 -11.41 -36.23 15.56
CA ARG A 68 -10.50 -36.92 14.61
C ARG A 68 -9.04 -36.88 15.06
N ASN A 69 -8.68 -35.87 15.84
CA ASN A 69 -7.36 -35.67 16.42
C ASN A 69 -7.28 -36.14 17.89
N ASN A 70 -8.18 -37.04 18.32
CA ASN A 70 -8.21 -37.61 19.67
C ASN A 70 -8.43 -36.59 20.81
N TYR A 71 -9.06 -35.44 20.55
CA TYR A 71 -9.55 -34.56 21.60
C TYR A 71 -11.03 -34.80 21.86
N TYR A 72 -11.36 -35.28 23.05
CA TYR A 72 -12.74 -35.36 23.54
C TYR A 72 -13.13 -34.00 24.10
N VAL A 73 -14.16 -33.38 23.53
CA VAL A 73 -14.54 -32.00 23.85
C VAL A 73 -15.65 -31.96 24.88
N VAL A 74 -15.39 -31.31 26.00
CA VAL A 74 -16.41 -30.75 26.89
C VAL A 74 -16.32 -29.23 26.78
N GLU A 75 -17.36 -28.52 27.21
CA GLU A 75 -17.42 -27.07 27.02
C GLU A 75 -18.16 -26.38 28.16
N THR A 76 -18.17 -25.06 28.10
CA THR A 76 -19.10 -24.21 28.83
C THR A 76 -20.05 -23.53 27.85
N ASN A 77 -21.12 -22.94 28.37
CA ASN A 77 -21.96 -21.98 27.64
C ASN A 77 -22.62 -21.05 28.67
N TYR A 78 -23.50 -20.14 28.25
CA TYR A 78 -24.14 -19.13 29.10
C TYR A 78 -24.65 -19.66 30.46
N ASP A 79 -25.31 -20.82 30.48
CA ASP A 79 -25.93 -21.38 31.69
C ASP A 79 -25.03 -22.35 32.47
N TRP A 80 -23.75 -22.45 32.11
CA TRP A 80 -22.85 -23.45 32.66
C TRP A 80 -22.18 -22.98 33.96
N GLY A 81 -22.10 -23.89 34.94
CA GLY A 81 -21.27 -23.74 36.13
C GLY A 81 -22.02 -23.21 37.36
N PRO A 82 -21.32 -23.06 38.49
CA PRO A 82 -21.87 -22.40 39.67
C PRO A 82 -22.10 -20.91 39.40
N LYS A 83 -22.90 -20.27 40.27
CA LYS A 83 -23.07 -18.81 40.29
C LYS A 83 -21.69 -18.13 40.38
N ASP A 84 -21.46 -17.09 39.57
CA ASP A 84 -20.29 -16.23 39.73
C ASP A 84 -20.40 -15.46 41.05
N LEU A 85 -19.41 -15.66 41.92
CA LEU A 85 -19.28 -15.04 43.24
C LEU A 85 -18.45 -13.76 43.21
N ASP A 86 -17.77 -13.48 42.09
CA ASP A 86 -16.96 -12.28 41.87
C ASP A 86 -17.77 -11.16 41.19
N VAL A 87 -18.95 -11.49 40.64
CA VAL A 87 -19.92 -10.54 40.07
C VAL A 87 -21.28 -10.68 40.77
N ASN A 88 -21.93 -9.55 41.10
CA ASN A 88 -23.21 -9.54 41.82
C ASN A 88 -24.43 -9.40 40.88
N ASP A 89 -24.51 -10.25 39.86
CA ASP A 89 -25.63 -10.23 38.89
C ASP A 89 -26.54 -11.46 38.99
N GLY A 90 -26.11 -12.52 39.67
CA GLY A 90 -26.90 -13.74 39.83
C GLY A 90 -26.65 -14.81 38.76
N ASN A 91 -25.87 -14.50 37.73
CA ASN A 91 -25.61 -15.39 36.61
C ASN A 91 -24.54 -16.45 36.96
N PRO A 92 -24.55 -17.61 36.31
CA PRO A 92 -23.47 -18.58 36.42
C PRO A 92 -22.21 -18.08 35.72
N ILE A 93 -21.04 -18.58 36.14
CA ILE A 93 -19.73 -18.16 35.63
C ILE A 93 -19.57 -18.33 34.11
N GLY A 94 -20.31 -19.26 33.48
CA GLY A 94 -20.36 -19.41 32.02
C GLY A 94 -20.90 -18.19 31.26
N TYR A 95 -21.61 -17.29 31.94
CA TYR A 95 -22.05 -16.01 31.38
C TYR A 95 -20.88 -15.00 31.27
N HIS A 96 -19.89 -15.10 32.16
CA HIS A 96 -18.81 -14.11 32.32
C HIS A 96 -17.54 -14.53 31.55
N THR A 97 -17.55 -14.38 30.23
CA THR A 97 -16.39 -14.72 29.36
C THR A 97 -15.79 -13.54 28.60
N ASP A 98 -16.13 -12.30 28.95
CA ASP A 98 -15.39 -11.14 28.45
C ASP A 98 -13.93 -11.13 28.92
N VAL A 99 -13.07 -10.36 28.24
CA VAL A 99 -11.64 -10.29 28.53
C VAL A 99 -11.37 -10.00 30.00
N GLY A 100 -12.02 -9.00 30.61
CA GLY A 100 -11.84 -8.66 32.04
C GLY A 100 -12.27 -9.78 33.01
N HIS A 101 -13.19 -10.66 32.61
CA HIS A 101 -13.65 -11.77 33.43
C HIS A 101 -12.65 -12.93 33.49
N TRP A 102 -11.60 -12.97 32.67
CA TRP A 102 -10.51 -13.93 32.86
C TRP A 102 -9.85 -13.82 34.24
N TYR A 103 -9.96 -12.64 34.86
CA TYR A 103 -9.67 -12.49 36.27
C TYR A 103 -10.50 -13.45 37.14
N ASN A 104 -11.84 -13.49 37.04
CA ASN A 104 -12.71 -14.36 37.86
C ASN A 104 -12.32 -15.83 37.71
N TRP A 105 -12.10 -16.27 36.47
CA TRP A 105 -11.76 -17.66 36.16
C TRP A 105 -10.41 -18.10 36.72
N PHE A 106 -9.38 -17.25 36.68
CA PHE A 106 -8.00 -17.69 36.88
C PHE A 106 -7.23 -16.99 37.99
N LEU A 107 -7.61 -15.77 38.39
CA LEU A 107 -6.87 -14.94 39.34
C LEU A 107 -7.69 -14.56 40.58
N GLY A 108 -9.02 -14.50 40.43
CA GLY A 108 -9.97 -14.04 41.43
C GLY A 108 -10.00 -14.90 42.69
N PRO A 109 -10.60 -14.38 43.78
CA PRO A 109 -10.62 -15.04 45.08
C PRO A 109 -11.42 -16.35 45.08
N HIS A 110 -12.36 -16.52 44.14
CA HIS A 110 -13.19 -17.72 44.04
C HIS A 110 -12.79 -18.67 42.90
N ARG A 111 -11.66 -18.42 42.22
CA ARG A 111 -11.20 -19.20 41.05
C ARG A 111 -11.21 -20.72 41.29
N ASP A 112 -10.84 -21.17 42.50
CA ASP A 112 -10.69 -22.60 42.80
C ASP A 112 -12.05 -23.32 42.73
N VAL A 113 -13.15 -22.62 43.05
CA VAL A 113 -14.52 -23.13 42.90
C VAL A 113 -14.80 -23.37 41.42
N TYR A 114 -14.63 -22.35 40.57
CA TYR A 114 -14.93 -22.44 39.14
C TYR A 114 -14.06 -23.48 38.44
N LEU A 115 -12.76 -23.49 38.73
CA LEU A 115 -11.81 -24.40 38.11
C LEU A 115 -12.06 -25.85 38.51
N SER A 116 -12.48 -26.12 39.76
CA SER A 116 -12.85 -27.49 40.17
C SER A 116 -14.03 -28.04 39.37
N HIS A 117 -15.05 -27.22 39.11
CA HIS A 117 -16.18 -27.56 38.26
C HIS A 117 -15.76 -27.70 36.79
N LEU A 118 -14.88 -26.81 36.32
CA LEU A 118 -14.41 -26.78 34.94
C LEU A 118 -13.62 -28.05 34.58
N TYR A 119 -12.64 -28.41 35.41
CA TYR A 119 -11.82 -29.60 35.15
C TYR A 119 -12.63 -30.88 35.16
N ASN A 120 -13.68 -30.96 35.98
CA ASN A 120 -14.54 -32.14 36.09
C ASN A 120 -15.79 -32.06 35.20
N SER A 121 -15.88 -31.09 34.29
CA SER A 121 -17.04 -30.91 33.43
C SER A 121 -17.28 -32.13 32.55
N THR A 122 -18.55 -32.51 32.43
CA THR A 122 -19.05 -33.47 31.43
C THR A 122 -20.06 -32.80 30.49
N TYR A 123 -20.20 -31.47 30.58
CA TYR A 123 -21.17 -30.73 29.80
C TYR A 123 -20.74 -30.62 28.34
N THR A 124 -21.71 -30.77 27.44
CA THR A 124 -21.50 -30.67 26.01
C THR A 124 -22.81 -30.28 25.30
N THR A 125 -22.73 -29.39 24.32
CA THR A 125 -23.85 -28.94 23.47
C THR A 125 -24.09 -29.90 22.30
N GLY A 126 -23.06 -30.65 21.89
CA GLY A 126 -23.08 -31.61 20.79
C GLY A 126 -22.48 -32.97 21.17
N ALA A 127 -22.73 -34.00 20.35
CA ALA A 127 -22.17 -35.32 20.58
C ALA A 127 -20.70 -35.40 20.12
N ASN A 128 -19.84 -36.00 20.95
CA ASN A 128 -18.50 -36.41 20.54
C ASN A 128 -18.58 -37.72 19.72
N SER A 129 -17.70 -37.86 18.72
CA SER A 129 -17.58 -39.08 17.89
C SER A 129 -16.59 -40.12 18.46
N ILE A 130 -15.98 -39.81 19.60
CA ILE A 130 -15.07 -40.69 20.35
C ILE A 130 -15.54 -40.81 21.81
N ASP A 131 -15.16 -41.90 22.48
CA ASP A 131 -15.56 -42.17 23.87
C ASP A 131 -14.89 -41.19 24.86
N ASP A 132 -15.62 -40.84 25.93
CA ASP A 132 -15.08 -40.04 27.04
C ASP A 132 -13.94 -40.79 27.73
N PRO A 133 -12.71 -40.25 27.78
CA PRO A 133 -11.59 -40.91 28.45
C PRO A 133 -11.71 -40.94 29.99
N GLY A 134 -12.72 -40.28 30.56
CA GLY A 134 -12.87 -40.07 32.00
C GLY A 134 -11.88 -39.04 32.54
N GLY A 135 -11.87 -38.85 33.86
CA GLY A 135 -10.95 -37.93 34.53
C GLY A 135 -11.18 -36.45 34.20
N GLU A 136 -10.25 -35.62 34.68
CA GLU A 136 -10.27 -34.17 34.46
C GLU A 136 -9.84 -33.79 33.04
N ALA A 137 -10.34 -32.65 32.55
CA ALA A 137 -9.83 -32.01 31.35
C ALA A 137 -8.33 -31.67 31.51
N GLU A 138 -7.53 -32.04 30.52
CA GLU A 138 -6.09 -31.79 30.46
C GLU A 138 -5.77 -30.50 29.70
N ILE A 139 -6.63 -30.12 28.75
CA ILE A 139 -6.51 -28.88 27.97
C ILE A 139 -7.64 -27.94 28.36
N VAL A 140 -7.30 -26.70 28.70
CA VAL A 140 -8.24 -25.60 28.95
C VAL A 140 -8.09 -24.61 27.79
N MET A 141 -9.01 -24.68 26.85
CA MET A 141 -9.14 -23.71 25.76
C MET A 141 -10.14 -22.65 26.18
N PHE A 142 -9.87 -21.38 25.91
CA PHE A 142 -10.81 -20.31 26.24
C PHE A 142 -10.75 -19.19 25.21
N LYS A 143 -11.92 -18.60 24.93
CA LYS A 143 -12.07 -17.47 24.03
C LYS A 143 -12.95 -16.42 24.69
N SER A 144 -12.73 -15.14 24.39
CA SER A 144 -13.62 -14.10 24.90
C SER A 144 -14.89 -13.99 24.07
N CYS A 145 -15.88 -13.25 24.59
CA CYS A 145 -16.92 -12.67 23.75
C CYS A 145 -16.35 -11.57 22.83
N PHE A 146 -17.18 -11.07 21.92
CA PHE A 146 -16.83 -9.99 21.00
C PHE A 146 -16.40 -8.73 21.73
N SER A 147 -15.44 -8.03 21.14
CA SER A 147 -15.02 -6.70 21.58
C SER A 147 -15.86 -5.56 21.01
N SER A 148 -16.84 -5.82 20.14
CA SER A 148 -17.59 -4.78 19.42
C SER A 148 -18.59 -3.97 20.23
N LEU A 149 -18.76 -4.31 21.50
CA LEU A 149 -19.46 -3.46 22.47
C LEU A 149 -18.47 -2.64 23.30
N GLN A 150 -17.16 -2.68 22.98
CA GLN A 150 -16.08 -1.99 23.69
C GLN A 150 -15.62 -0.79 22.89
N VAL A 151 -15.47 0.35 23.58
CA VAL A 151 -14.52 1.37 23.14
C VAL A 151 -13.18 1.00 23.76
N ILE A 152 -12.20 0.61 22.93
CA ILE A 152 -10.83 0.34 23.38
C ILE A 152 -10.02 1.62 23.20
N TYR A 153 -9.35 2.04 24.28
CA TYR A 153 -8.54 3.26 24.28
C TYR A 153 -7.04 2.96 24.24
N GLY A 154 -6.25 4.00 24.00
CA GLY A 154 -4.79 3.95 23.97
C GLY A 154 -4.23 3.80 22.55
N ASN A 155 -2.95 3.50 22.47
CA ASN A 155 -2.21 3.34 21.21
C ASN A 155 -1.89 1.87 20.93
N PRO A 156 -1.78 1.44 19.66
CA PRO A 156 -1.37 0.09 19.28
C PRO A 156 -0.11 -0.41 20.01
N ASP A 157 0.85 0.50 20.19
CA ASP A 157 2.19 0.23 20.73
C ASP A 157 2.26 0.33 22.25
N ASP A 158 1.16 0.64 22.94
CA ASP A 158 1.16 0.76 24.39
C ASP A 158 1.67 -0.56 25.03
N PRO A 159 2.62 -0.48 25.98
CA PRO A 159 3.15 -1.66 26.66
C PRO A 159 2.11 -2.22 27.64
N PRO A 160 2.24 -3.48 28.08
CA PRO A 160 1.38 -4.05 29.11
C PRO A 160 1.44 -3.22 30.39
N LEU A 161 0.29 -2.98 31.03
CA LEU A 161 0.17 -2.23 32.30
C LEU A 161 1.22 -2.73 33.31
N PRO A 162 2.11 -1.89 33.88
CA PRO A 162 3.23 -2.35 34.71
C PRO A 162 2.85 -3.33 35.83
N ARG A 163 3.73 -4.30 36.11
CA ARG A 163 3.51 -5.27 37.19
C ARG A 163 3.42 -4.55 38.54
N GLY A 164 2.42 -4.93 39.35
CA GLY A 164 2.19 -4.37 40.68
C GLY A 164 1.14 -3.25 40.71
N GLU A 165 0.71 -2.77 39.55
CA GLU A 165 -0.45 -1.89 39.44
C GLU A 165 -1.76 -2.69 39.48
N ASN A 166 -2.80 -2.13 40.09
CA ASN A 166 -4.12 -2.77 40.13
C ASN A 166 -4.82 -2.56 38.79
N ASN A 167 -4.98 -3.63 38.00
CA ASN A 167 -5.59 -3.53 36.68
C ASN A 167 -7.10 -3.26 36.79
N PRO A 168 -7.60 -2.13 36.26
CA PRO A 168 -8.97 -1.69 36.48
C PRO A 168 -10.05 -2.54 35.77
N ILE A 169 -9.67 -3.46 34.87
CA ILE A 169 -10.62 -4.34 34.16
C ILE A 169 -10.88 -5.67 34.88
N TYR A 170 -10.21 -5.96 36.00
CA TYR A 170 -10.38 -7.22 36.73
C TYR A 170 -11.84 -7.45 37.16
N GLY A 171 -12.42 -8.55 36.66
CA GLY A 171 -13.77 -8.99 36.98
C GLY A 171 -14.88 -8.15 36.38
N LYS A 172 -14.54 -7.29 35.41
CA LYS A 172 -15.50 -6.43 34.72
C LYS A 172 -15.82 -6.95 33.33
N GLY A 173 -17.10 -6.88 32.98
CA GLY A 173 -17.57 -7.07 31.62
C GLY A 173 -17.15 -5.94 30.70
N CYS A 174 -17.44 -6.13 29.42
CA CYS A 174 -16.95 -5.27 28.35
C CYS A 174 -17.74 -3.97 28.13
N MET A 175 -18.93 -3.80 28.72
CA MET A 175 -19.81 -2.66 28.46
C MET A 175 -19.44 -1.42 29.29
N ASP A 176 -19.16 -0.31 28.58
CA ASP A 176 -18.99 1.07 29.06
C ASP A 176 -17.96 1.33 30.19
N ASP A 177 -16.78 0.70 30.12
CA ASP A 177 -15.68 1.03 31.03
C ASP A 177 -14.45 1.58 30.29
N TRP A 178 -14.14 2.85 30.55
CA TRP A 178 -12.93 3.57 30.09
C TRP A 178 -11.62 2.87 30.47
N ALA A 179 -11.68 1.91 31.39
CA ALA A 179 -10.57 1.05 31.78
C ALA A 179 -10.09 0.10 30.67
N TYR A 180 -10.88 -0.17 29.63
CA TYR A 180 -10.46 -1.05 28.53
C TYR A 180 -9.48 -0.33 27.59
N THR A 181 -8.19 -0.43 27.91
CA THR A 181 -7.09 0.10 27.09
C THR A 181 -6.20 -1.02 26.55
N VAL A 182 -5.45 -0.74 25.48
CA VAL A 182 -4.42 -1.67 24.96
C VAL A 182 -3.48 -2.14 26.07
N SER A 183 -3.01 -1.21 26.91
CA SER A 183 -2.13 -1.51 28.04
C SER A 183 -2.76 -2.44 29.08
N ASN A 184 -4.01 -2.18 29.48
CA ASN A 184 -4.71 -2.94 30.51
C ASN A 184 -5.06 -4.36 30.04
N ILE A 185 -5.45 -4.52 28.77
CA ILE A 185 -5.71 -5.84 28.18
C ILE A 185 -4.43 -6.67 28.11
N LYS A 186 -3.34 -6.10 27.56
CA LYS A 186 -2.02 -6.77 27.53
C LYS A 186 -1.54 -7.12 28.95
N GLY A 187 -1.76 -6.22 29.91
CA GLY A 187 -1.45 -6.43 31.33
C GLY A 187 -2.18 -7.63 31.93
N LEU A 188 -3.50 -7.75 31.70
CA LEU A 188 -4.29 -8.88 32.20
C LEU A 188 -3.80 -10.21 31.63
N TYR A 189 -3.60 -10.33 30.30
CA TYR A 189 -3.12 -11.56 29.70
C TYR A 189 -1.74 -11.98 30.21
N ARG A 190 -0.83 -11.01 30.43
CA ARG A 190 0.45 -11.28 31.11
C ARG A 190 0.23 -11.82 32.52
N ASP A 191 -0.73 -11.29 33.28
CA ASP A 191 -0.97 -11.71 34.67
C ASP A 191 -1.59 -13.12 34.74
N LEU A 192 -2.40 -13.52 33.75
CA LEU A 192 -2.91 -14.90 33.63
C LEU A 192 -1.77 -15.93 33.61
N LEU A 193 -0.63 -15.57 33.00
CA LEU A 193 0.55 -16.42 32.98
C LEU A 193 1.03 -16.78 34.40
N ASP A 194 0.83 -15.92 35.39
CA ASP A 194 1.27 -16.21 36.76
C ASP A 194 0.48 -17.38 37.38
N TYR A 195 -0.81 -17.52 37.05
CA TYR A 195 -1.56 -18.71 37.39
C TYR A 195 -1.14 -19.92 36.55
N PHE A 196 -0.98 -19.75 35.22
CA PHE A 196 -0.63 -20.86 34.33
C PHE A 196 0.73 -21.49 34.68
N LYS A 197 1.69 -20.71 35.21
CA LYS A 197 2.97 -21.22 35.75
C LYS A 197 2.76 -22.27 36.85
N THR A 198 1.70 -22.13 37.65
CA THR A 198 1.38 -23.03 38.76
C THR A 198 0.71 -24.33 38.30
N ARG A 199 0.24 -24.39 37.06
CA ARG A 199 -0.58 -25.48 36.51
C ARG A 199 0.04 -26.08 35.25
N GLN A 200 1.29 -26.50 35.36
CA GLN A 200 1.98 -27.23 34.30
C GLN A 200 1.38 -28.62 34.03
N ASP A 201 0.49 -29.10 34.91
CA ASP A 201 -0.36 -30.28 34.71
C ASP A 201 -1.50 -30.06 33.71
N LYS A 202 -1.73 -28.82 33.24
CA LYS A 202 -2.71 -28.46 32.22
C LYS A 202 -2.07 -27.68 31.07
N LEU A 203 -2.59 -27.83 29.85
CA LEU A 203 -2.30 -26.93 28.73
C LEU A 203 -3.39 -25.86 28.62
N PHE A 204 -3.00 -24.60 28.60
CA PHE A 204 -3.90 -23.46 28.40
C PHE A 204 -3.82 -22.98 26.95
N VAL A 205 -4.96 -22.87 26.28
CA VAL A 205 -5.06 -22.40 24.90
C VAL A 205 -5.89 -21.13 24.87
N ILE A 206 -5.21 -20.01 24.63
CA ILE A 206 -5.82 -18.70 24.43
C ILE A 206 -6.28 -18.62 22.97
N ILE A 207 -7.56 -18.42 22.76
CA ILE A 207 -8.11 -18.08 21.45
C ILE A 207 -8.34 -16.58 21.47
N THR A 208 -7.70 -15.85 20.56
CA THR A 208 -7.86 -14.40 20.48
C THR A 208 -9.32 -14.02 20.25
N THR A 209 -9.69 -12.84 20.73
CA THR A 209 -11.06 -12.32 20.61
C THR A 209 -11.51 -12.34 19.15
N PRO A 210 -12.71 -12.86 18.82
CA PRO A 210 -13.21 -12.83 17.44
C PRO A 210 -13.26 -11.39 16.89
N PRO A 211 -13.00 -11.18 15.59
CA PRO A 211 -13.24 -9.88 14.98
C PRO A 211 -14.75 -9.67 14.85
N SER A 212 -15.16 -8.42 14.70
CA SER A 212 -16.56 -8.02 14.54
C SER A 212 -16.74 -7.23 13.25
N LEU A 213 -18.01 -7.02 12.86
CA LEU A 213 -18.37 -6.24 11.69
C LEU A 213 -17.72 -4.84 11.73
N LYS A 214 -17.36 -4.35 10.54
CA LYS A 214 -16.62 -3.10 10.36
C LYS A 214 -17.37 -1.92 11.00
N GLU A 215 -18.68 -1.89 10.84
CA GLU A 215 -19.59 -0.87 11.38
C GLU A 215 -19.59 -0.78 12.91
N TYR A 216 -19.24 -1.86 13.62
CA TYR A 216 -19.21 -1.85 15.08
C TYR A 216 -17.84 -1.53 15.66
N VAL A 217 -16.76 -1.86 14.95
CA VAL A 217 -15.39 -1.65 15.47
C VAL A 217 -14.67 -0.47 14.84
N GLY A 218 -15.01 -0.08 13.62
CA GLY A 218 -14.32 0.98 12.87
C GLY A 218 -12.80 0.88 13.02
N ASP A 219 -12.20 2.00 13.42
CA ASP A 219 -10.76 2.16 13.64
C ASP A 219 -10.21 1.37 14.84
N MET A 220 -11.05 0.97 15.79
CA MET A 220 -10.64 0.17 16.94
C MET A 220 -10.16 -1.23 16.52
N GLY A 221 -10.53 -1.69 15.32
CA GLY A 221 -9.98 -2.89 14.71
C GLY A 221 -8.45 -2.92 14.72
N ARG A 222 -7.79 -1.78 14.49
CA ARG A 222 -6.31 -1.70 14.51
C ARG A 222 -5.74 -1.92 15.91
N LEU A 223 -6.43 -1.48 16.95
CA LEU A 223 -6.02 -1.68 18.35
C LEU A 223 -6.15 -3.16 18.74
N LEU A 224 -7.27 -3.79 18.35
CA LEU A 224 -7.48 -5.23 18.54
C LEU A 224 -6.45 -6.06 17.80
N ARG A 225 -6.15 -5.71 16.54
CA ARG A 225 -5.06 -6.29 15.76
C ARG A 225 -3.74 -6.23 16.51
N ALA A 226 -3.37 -5.06 17.04
CA ALA A 226 -2.12 -4.87 17.76
C ALA A 226 -2.04 -5.69 19.06
N ILE A 227 -3.15 -5.78 19.81
CA ILE A 227 -3.24 -6.66 20.98
C ILE A 227 -3.04 -8.12 20.57
N ASN A 228 -3.70 -8.57 19.51
CA ASN A 228 -3.64 -9.96 19.06
C ASN A 228 -2.25 -10.34 18.52
N ASN A 229 -1.62 -9.47 17.74
CA ASN A 229 -0.23 -9.65 17.31
C ASN A 229 0.70 -9.76 18.54
N TRP A 230 0.55 -8.87 19.53
CA TRP A 230 1.34 -8.94 20.77
C TRP A 230 1.10 -10.25 21.55
N LEU A 231 -0.14 -10.76 21.59
CA LEU A 231 -0.44 -12.04 22.24
C LEU A 231 0.28 -13.22 21.58
N VAL A 232 0.44 -13.20 20.25
CA VAL A 232 1.14 -14.24 19.50
C VAL A 232 2.67 -14.06 19.61
N ASP A 233 3.15 -12.83 19.40
CA ASP A 233 4.57 -12.56 19.13
C ASP A 233 5.40 -12.22 20.38
N ASP A 234 4.76 -11.71 21.43
CA ASP A 234 5.45 -11.08 22.56
C ASP A 234 5.06 -11.64 23.94
N LEU A 235 3.83 -12.10 24.13
CA LEU A 235 3.31 -12.51 25.44
C LEU A 235 4.23 -13.51 26.17
N PHE A 236 4.86 -14.41 25.42
CA PHE A 236 5.64 -15.52 25.96
C PHE A 236 7.14 -15.23 26.14
N LYS A 237 7.65 -14.05 25.76
CA LYS A 237 9.09 -13.72 25.82
C LYS A 237 9.73 -13.96 27.19
N SER A 238 8.95 -13.93 28.27
CA SER A 238 9.40 -14.18 29.65
C SER A 238 8.74 -15.39 30.33
N TYR A 239 8.06 -16.24 29.56
CA TYR A 239 7.31 -17.39 30.07
C TYR A 239 8.10 -18.70 29.89
N PRO A 240 8.54 -19.36 30.98
CA PRO A 240 9.53 -20.45 30.89
C PRO A 240 8.92 -21.85 30.66
N TYR A 241 7.60 -21.95 30.41
CA TYR A 241 6.90 -23.23 30.35
C TYR A 241 6.16 -23.42 29.03
N ASN A 242 5.90 -24.68 28.68
CA ASN A 242 5.31 -25.05 27.39
C ASN A 242 3.80 -25.22 27.43
N ASN A 243 3.19 -24.85 28.55
CA ASN A 243 1.81 -25.17 28.87
C ASN A 243 0.83 -24.04 28.51
N VAL A 244 1.23 -23.11 27.64
CA VAL A 244 0.37 -22.06 27.10
C VAL A 244 0.57 -21.94 25.60
N PHE A 245 -0.51 -21.71 24.85
CA PHE A 245 -0.52 -21.49 23.41
C PHE A 245 -1.56 -20.42 23.05
N VAL A 246 -1.27 -19.58 22.05
CA VAL A 246 -2.21 -18.58 21.51
C VAL A 246 -2.52 -18.92 20.07
N PHE A 247 -3.80 -19.04 19.74
CA PHE A 247 -4.27 -19.10 18.36
C PHE A 247 -4.93 -17.78 17.99
N ASP A 248 -4.47 -17.19 16.89
CA ASP A 248 -4.95 -15.90 16.42
C ASP A 248 -6.21 -16.03 15.56
N TYR A 249 -7.29 -16.40 16.24
CA TYR A 249 -8.62 -16.52 15.65
C TYR A 249 -9.10 -15.22 15.01
N TYR A 250 -8.72 -14.07 15.58
CA TYR A 250 -8.95 -12.76 14.99
C TYR A 250 -8.34 -12.66 13.60
N ASN A 251 -7.03 -12.90 13.48
CA ASN A 251 -6.32 -12.78 12.20
C ASN A 251 -6.91 -13.68 11.11
N VAL A 252 -7.15 -14.94 11.45
CA VAL A 252 -7.66 -15.93 10.49
C VAL A 252 -9.02 -15.52 9.91
N LEU A 253 -9.85 -14.80 10.68
CA LEU A 253 -11.18 -14.37 10.26
C LEU A 253 -11.24 -12.98 9.61
N THR A 254 -10.08 -12.36 9.38
CA THR A 254 -9.97 -11.05 8.71
C THR A 254 -9.55 -11.15 7.25
N SER A 255 -9.47 -12.34 6.68
CA SER A 255 -9.38 -12.51 5.22
C SER A 255 -10.25 -13.66 4.75
N ASN A 256 -10.76 -13.56 3.53
CA ASN A 256 -11.61 -14.57 2.92
C ASN A 256 -11.21 -14.84 1.45
N GLY A 257 -11.86 -15.81 0.80
CA GLY A 257 -11.59 -16.21 -0.58
C GLY A 257 -12.33 -15.36 -1.64
N GLY A 258 -12.65 -14.11 -1.31
CA GLY A 258 -13.41 -13.15 -2.13
C GLY A 258 -14.89 -13.03 -1.77
N SER A 259 -15.38 -13.74 -0.74
CA SER A 259 -16.73 -13.51 -0.19
C SER A 259 -16.88 -14.08 1.24
N PRO A 260 -17.89 -13.61 2.01
CA PRO A 260 -18.18 -14.14 3.35
C PRO A 260 -18.45 -15.65 3.43
N ASN A 261 -18.78 -16.29 2.32
CA ASN A 261 -19.12 -17.73 2.27
C ASN A 261 -18.03 -18.59 1.62
N LYS A 262 -16.88 -18.00 1.27
CA LYS A 262 -15.75 -18.69 0.67
C LYS A 262 -14.49 -18.41 1.47
N ASN A 263 -13.77 -19.45 1.86
CA ASN A 263 -12.48 -19.29 2.53
C ASN A 263 -11.30 -19.39 1.56
N ASP A 264 -10.19 -18.79 2.00
CA ASP A 264 -8.86 -18.76 1.40
C ASP A 264 -7.93 -19.80 2.07
N LEU A 265 -8.48 -20.87 2.65
CA LEU A 265 -7.70 -21.92 3.30
C LEU A 265 -6.66 -22.50 2.32
N GLY A 266 -5.39 -22.46 2.73
CA GLY A 266 -4.26 -22.97 1.95
C GLY A 266 -3.79 -22.06 0.80
N ALA A 267 -4.36 -20.85 0.66
CA ALA A 267 -3.88 -19.86 -0.28
C ALA A 267 -2.49 -19.31 0.10
N ASP A 268 -1.73 -18.84 -0.88
CA ASP A 268 -0.42 -18.21 -0.62
C ASP A 268 -0.57 -16.78 -0.04
N THR A 269 -1.68 -16.12 -0.34
CA THR A 269 -2.03 -14.78 0.14
C THR A 269 -3.26 -14.81 1.04
N GLY A 270 -3.43 -13.77 1.85
CA GLY A 270 -4.45 -13.69 2.91
C GLY A 270 -3.83 -13.63 4.30
N ASN A 271 -4.69 -13.58 5.31
CA ASN A 271 -4.33 -13.54 6.72
C ASN A 271 -4.47 -14.94 7.30
N HIS A 272 -3.39 -15.46 7.87
CA HIS A 272 -3.29 -16.85 8.33
C HIS A 272 -2.58 -16.97 9.67
N HIS A 273 -2.97 -17.94 10.47
CA HIS A 273 -2.16 -18.47 11.57
C HIS A 273 -2.21 -19.98 11.44
N ARG A 274 -1.24 -20.58 10.76
CA ARG A 274 -1.35 -21.95 10.25
C ARG A 274 -0.05 -22.72 10.36
N PHE A 275 -0.14 -24.03 10.16
CA PHE A 275 1.03 -24.87 9.91
C PHE A 275 1.09 -25.25 8.44
N ARG A 276 2.20 -24.94 7.77
CA ARG A 276 2.41 -25.24 6.35
C ARG A 276 3.87 -25.60 6.11
N ASN A 277 4.11 -26.63 5.30
CA ASN A 277 5.46 -27.04 4.87
C ASN A 277 6.47 -27.24 6.03
N GLY A 278 6.03 -27.74 7.19
CA GLY A 278 6.91 -27.97 8.33
C GLY A 278 7.13 -26.76 9.25
N LYS A 279 6.46 -25.63 8.98
CA LYS A 279 6.60 -24.39 9.75
C LYS A 279 5.26 -23.88 10.26
N VAL A 280 5.31 -23.21 11.41
CA VAL A 280 4.22 -22.36 11.88
C VAL A 280 4.35 -20.99 11.21
N GLU A 281 3.27 -20.51 10.62
CA GLU A 281 3.18 -19.23 9.91
C GLU A 281 2.14 -18.35 10.62
N HIS A 282 2.48 -17.10 10.93
CA HIS A 282 1.55 -16.03 11.31
C HIS A 282 1.72 -14.90 10.30
N VAL A 283 0.69 -14.72 9.46
CA VAL A 283 0.77 -13.95 8.21
C VAL A 283 -0.34 -12.90 8.21
N VAL A 284 0.03 -11.65 7.92
CA VAL A 284 -0.88 -10.52 7.74
C VAL A 284 -0.56 -9.86 6.41
N ASN A 285 -1.17 -10.36 5.33
CA ASN A 285 -0.92 -9.88 3.96
C ASN A 285 -2.03 -8.97 3.44
N LEU A 286 -3.16 -8.88 4.13
CA LEU A 286 -4.27 -7.98 3.82
C LEU A 286 -4.56 -7.09 5.02
N ASP A 287 -4.69 -5.79 4.77
CA ASP A 287 -4.88 -4.77 5.82
C ASP A 287 -6.34 -4.66 6.28
N TYR A 288 -6.95 -5.80 6.57
CA TYR A 288 -8.31 -5.89 7.10
C TYR A 288 -8.27 -6.10 8.62
N HIS A 289 -9.06 -5.31 9.34
CA HIS A 289 -9.11 -5.29 10.81
C HIS A 289 -10.53 -5.56 11.35
N TRP A 290 -11.35 -6.24 10.57
CA TRP A 290 -12.72 -6.57 10.90
C TRP A 290 -13.08 -7.95 10.36
N LEU A 291 -14.25 -8.44 10.74
CA LEU A 291 -14.74 -9.75 10.33
C LEU A 291 -15.03 -9.76 8.82
N THR A 292 -14.37 -10.64 8.09
CA THR A 292 -14.64 -10.83 6.64
C THR A 292 -15.58 -12.00 6.36
N TYR A 293 -16.11 -12.63 7.41
CA TYR A 293 -17.07 -13.73 7.34
C TYR A 293 -18.39 -13.40 8.05
N PRO A 294 -19.00 -12.22 7.83
CA PRO A 294 -20.20 -11.86 8.57
C PRO A 294 -21.38 -12.77 8.21
N SER A 295 -22.20 -13.15 9.19
CA SER A 295 -23.43 -13.92 8.96
C SER A 295 -24.65 -13.02 8.85
N ASP A 296 -25.60 -13.47 8.04
CA ASP A 296 -26.93 -12.88 7.88
C ASP A 296 -27.90 -13.77 8.66
N SER A 297 -28.34 -13.28 9.81
CA SER A 297 -29.09 -14.03 10.81
C SER A 297 -30.58 -14.11 10.49
N ASP A 298 -31.13 -13.13 9.77
CA ASP A 298 -32.54 -13.05 9.39
C ASP A 298 -32.82 -13.45 7.92
N GLY A 299 -31.76 -13.60 7.12
CA GLY A 299 -31.80 -14.09 5.75
C GLY A 299 -32.21 -13.03 4.73
N ASP A 300 -32.13 -11.75 5.07
CA ASP A 300 -32.53 -10.63 4.21
C ASP A 300 -31.46 -10.24 3.16
N GLY A 301 -30.28 -10.86 3.23
CA GLY A 301 -29.14 -10.62 2.35
C GLY A 301 -28.16 -9.57 2.87
N VAL A 302 -28.41 -8.97 4.04
CA VAL A 302 -27.54 -8.00 4.71
C VAL A 302 -26.94 -8.66 5.94
N PRO A 303 -25.60 -8.78 6.02
CA PRO A 303 -24.99 -9.32 7.23
C PRO A 303 -25.25 -8.40 8.43
N ASP A 304 -25.92 -8.94 9.45
CA ASP A 304 -26.36 -8.23 10.66
C ASP A 304 -25.72 -8.80 11.93
N ASP A 305 -25.08 -9.96 11.82
CA ASP A 305 -24.56 -10.73 12.94
C ASP A 305 -23.03 -10.86 12.90
N ASN A 306 -22.44 -10.62 14.07
CA ASN A 306 -21.03 -10.76 14.35
C ASN A 306 -20.55 -12.22 14.33
N HIS A 307 -21.46 -13.21 14.31
CA HIS A 307 -21.07 -14.61 14.19
C HIS A 307 -20.44 -14.90 12.82
N PRO A 308 -19.26 -15.54 12.77
CA PRO A 308 -18.68 -15.92 11.50
C PRO A 308 -19.56 -16.93 10.74
N THR A 309 -19.56 -16.86 9.42
CA THR A 309 -20.20 -17.91 8.60
C THR A 309 -19.51 -19.26 8.81
N PRO A 310 -20.17 -20.38 8.45
CA PRO A 310 -19.52 -21.70 8.44
C PRO A 310 -18.21 -21.75 7.63
N ALA A 311 -18.05 -20.90 6.61
CA ALA A 311 -16.83 -20.87 5.80
C ALA A 311 -15.63 -20.33 6.60
N GLY A 312 -15.83 -19.24 7.34
CA GLY A 312 -14.81 -18.64 8.21
C GLY A 312 -14.46 -19.56 9.36
N HIS A 313 -15.47 -20.10 10.04
CA HIS A 313 -15.26 -21.07 11.10
C HIS A 313 -14.48 -22.31 10.63
N LYS A 314 -14.76 -22.82 9.43
CA LYS A 314 -14.00 -23.96 8.86
C LYS A 314 -12.56 -23.60 8.58
N LYS A 315 -12.26 -22.41 8.03
CA LYS A 315 -10.87 -21.95 7.86
C LYS A 315 -10.13 -21.99 9.20
N ALA A 316 -10.72 -21.35 10.22
CA ALA A 316 -10.16 -21.34 11.56
C ALA A 316 -9.94 -22.76 12.11
N THR A 317 -10.89 -23.67 11.93
CA THR A 317 -10.74 -25.08 12.35
C THR A 317 -9.52 -25.74 11.72
N TYR A 318 -9.38 -25.67 10.38
CA TYR A 318 -8.32 -26.39 9.67
C TYR A 318 -6.93 -25.78 9.85
N GLU A 319 -6.85 -24.49 10.17
CA GLU A 319 -5.58 -23.84 10.56
C GLU A 319 -5.22 -24.10 12.04
N PHE A 320 -6.23 -24.13 12.93
CA PHE A 320 -6.04 -24.31 14.37
C PHE A 320 -5.59 -25.71 14.78
N VAL A 321 -6.27 -26.75 14.30
CA VAL A 321 -6.09 -28.12 14.83
C VAL A 321 -4.64 -28.64 14.70
N PRO A 322 -3.93 -28.43 13.58
CA PRO A 322 -2.51 -28.77 13.50
C PRO A 322 -1.65 -28.03 14.54
N LEU A 323 -1.94 -26.75 14.80
CA LEU A 323 -1.22 -25.95 15.79
C LEU A 323 -1.51 -26.40 17.22
N LEU A 324 -2.75 -26.82 17.50
CA LEU A 324 -3.10 -27.43 18.79
C LEU A 324 -2.31 -28.72 19.03
N ASN A 325 -2.14 -29.56 18.02
CA ASN A 325 -1.31 -30.77 18.11
C ASN A 325 0.14 -30.42 18.45
N ILE A 326 0.72 -29.42 17.76
CA ILE A 326 2.06 -28.91 18.04
C ILE A 326 2.17 -28.46 19.49
N ALA A 327 1.23 -27.63 19.96
CA ALA A 327 1.21 -27.14 21.33
C ALA A 327 1.08 -28.28 22.36
N TYR A 328 0.21 -29.26 22.10
CA TYR A 328 0.03 -30.42 22.96
C TYR A 328 1.29 -31.29 23.05
N ASN A 329 1.88 -31.62 21.91
CA ASN A 329 3.08 -32.43 21.86
C ASN A 329 4.21 -31.73 22.61
N ARG A 330 4.46 -30.45 22.31
CA ARG A 330 5.44 -29.59 23.00
C ARG A 330 5.25 -29.57 24.52
N TRP A 331 4.00 -29.48 24.97
CA TRP A 331 3.67 -29.52 26.39
C TRP A 331 3.96 -30.89 27.03
N LYS A 332 3.54 -31.99 26.40
CA LYS A 332 3.67 -33.35 26.97
C LYS A 332 5.08 -33.90 26.97
N THR A 333 5.84 -33.61 25.93
CA THR A 333 7.21 -34.09 25.81
C THR A 333 8.20 -33.17 26.53
N GLY A 334 7.78 -31.95 26.88
CA GLY A 334 8.69 -30.90 27.29
C GLY A 334 9.70 -30.55 26.19
N THR A 335 9.36 -30.85 24.92
CA THR A 335 10.26 -30.62 23.79
C THR A 335 10.63 -29.15 23.79
N LYS A 336 11.93 -28.95 23.86
CA LYS A 336 12.60 -27.71 23.57
C LYS A 336 12.35 -27.43 22.09
N GLU A 337 11.53 -26.43 21.79
CA GLU A 337 11.15 -26.05 20.43
C GLU A 337 12.06 -24.94 19.93
N VAL A 338 12.78 -25.24 18.85
CA VAL A 338 13.55 -24.26 18.09
C VAL A 338 12.56 -23.58 17.16
N SER A 339 12.28 -22.31 17.41
CA SER A 339 11.51 -21.46 16.51
C SER A 339 12.28 -20.19 16.27
N ILE A 340 12.37 -19.76 15.02
CA ILE A 340 13.13 -18.57 14.63
C ILE A 340 12.31 -17.71 13.68
N SER A 341 12.46 -16.40 13.82
CA SER A 341 12.03 -15.42 12.82
C SER A 341 13.27 -14.90 12.10
N ILE A 342 13.16 -14.65 10.79
CA ILE A 342 14.25 -14.19 9.93
C ILE A 342 13.76 -12.98 9.15
N LYS A 343 14.49 -11.87 9.17
CA LYS A 343 14.15 -10.65 8.41
C LYS A 343 15.40 -10.00 7.79
N PRO A 344 15.45 -9.76 6.47
CA PRO A 344 14.55 -10.31 5.45
C PRO A 344 14.75 -11.83 5.27
N GLU A 345 13.74 -12.53 4.75
CA GLU A 345 13.79 -14.00 4.52
C GLU A 345 14.66 -14.43 3.33
N SER A 346 15.13 -13.48 2.52
CA SER A 346 16.07 -13.69 1.42
C SER A 346 16.97 -12.46 1.24
N LEU A 347 18.15 -12.67 0.65
CA LEU A 347 19.03 -11.58 0.23
C LEU A 347 19.32 -11.67 -1.26
N ASP A 348 19.14 -10.58 -1.98
CA ASP A 348 19.62 -10.43 -3.35
C ASP A 348 20.66 -9.33 -3.43
N PHE A 349 21.88 -9.68 -3.80
CA PHE A 349 23.01 -8.76 -3.90
C PHE A 349 23.06 -8.03 -5.23
N GLY A 350 22.15 -8.35 -6.17
CA GLY A 350 22.15 -7.79 -7.52
C GLY A 350 23.41 -8.20 -8.28
N LYS A 351 23.85 -7.34 -9.21
CA LYS A 351 24.98 -7.62 -10.09
C LYS A 351 26.29 -7.12 -9.48
N VAL A 352 27.28 -7.99 -9.41
CA VAL A 352 28.62 -7.68 -8.87
C VAL A 352 29.68 -8.19 -9.83
N LYS A 353 30.70 -7.37 -10.06
CA LYS A 353 31.77 -7.71 -10.98
C LYS A 353 32.58 -8.91 -10.48
N VAL A 354 32.89 -9.86 -11.36
CA VAL A 354 33.73 -11.02 -11.09
C VAL A 354 35.10 -10.54 -10.58
N GLY A 355 35.42 -10.89 -9.34
CA GLY A 355 36.63 -10.47 -8.63
C GLY A 355 36.46 -9.29 -7.66
N GLU A 356 35.28 -8.65 -7.59
CA GLU A 356 34.94 -7.59 -6.63
C GLU A 356 33.97 -8.09 -5.53
N ASN A 357 33.69 -7.23 -4.55
CA ASN A 357 32.77 -7.52 -3.43
C ASN A 357 31.57 -6.56 -3.48
N SER A 358 30.38 -7.06 -3.13
CA SER A 358 29.18 -6.24 -2.92
C SER A 358 29.30 -5.35 -1.66
N GLU A 359 28.33 -4.43 -1.49
CA GLU A 359 28.01 -3.90 -0.16
C GLU A 359 27.48 -5.01 0.76
N GLU A 360 27.66 -4.85 2.07
CA GLU A 360 27.13 -5.79 3.06
C GLU A 360 25.60 -5.69 3.15
N ARG A 361 24.93 -6.84 3.21
CA ARG A 361 23.50 -6.91 3.56
C ARG A 361 23.32 -7.65 4.87
N THR A 362 22.34 -7.21 5.65
CA THR A 362 22.09 -7.74 7.00
C THR A 362 20.83 -8.60 7.02
N VAL A 363 20.89 -9.72 7.72
CA VAL A 363 19.72 -10.52 8.14
C VAL A 363 19.67 -10.55 9.65
N GLU A 364 18.50 -10.20 10.19
CA GLU A 364 18.17 -10.34 11.60
C GLU A 364 17.53 -11.72 11.83
N ILE A 365 18.03 -12.46 12.82
CA ILE A 365 17.48 -13.73 13.27
C ILE A 365 17.05 -13.58 14.73
N GLU A 366 15.78 -13.84 15.01
CA GLU A 366 15.21 -13.81 16.36
C GLU A 366 14.83 -15.24 16.78
N ASN A 367 15.19 -15.63 18.01
CA ASN A 367 14.72 -16.87 18.61
C ASN A 367 13.31 -16.69 19.17
N LYS A 368 12.30 -17.20 18.45
CA LYS A 368 10.90 -17.27 18.88
C LYS A 368 10.58 -18.54 19.69
N GLY A 369 11.56 -19.44 19.83
CA GLY A 369 11.46 -20.67 20.59
C GLY A 369 11.63 -20.45 22.10
N ASN A 370 11.64 -21.56 22.84
CA ASN A 370 11.72 -21.59 24.30
C ASN A 370 13.02 -22.23 24.82
N VAL A 371 14.02 -22.30 23.94
CA VAL A 371 15.30 -22.99 24.13
C VAL A 371 16.38 -22.10 23.58
N GLU A 372 17.52 -22.07 24.26
CA GLU A 372 18.74 -21.46 23.73
C GLU A 372 19.15 -22.14 22.41
N ILE A 373 19.21 -21.40 21.31
CA ILE A 373 19.63 -21.93 20.01
C ILE A 373 21.12 -21.68 19.84
N ASN A 374 21.88 -22.76 19.68
CA ASN A 374 23.29 -22.70 19.39
C ASN A 374 23.50 -22.59 17.86
N LEU A 375 23.71 -21.38 17.37
CA LEU A 375 23.86 -21.06 15.95
C LEU A 375 25.33 -21.03 15.49
N ASN A 376 26.24 -21.64 16.26
CA ASN A 376 27.66 -21.74 15.88
C ASN A 376 27.89 -22.62 14.63
N ASP A 377 26.86 -23.30 14.14
CA ASP A 377 26.87 -24.09 12.90
C ASP A 377 26.41 -23.30 11.66
N ILE A 378 26.06 -22.01 11.79
CA ILE A 378 25.73 -21.16 10.64
C ILE A 378 26.86 -21.23 9.61
N SER A 379 26.49 -21.60 8.40
CA SER A 379 27.41 -21.74 7.28
C SER A 379 26.75 -21.39 5.96
N LEU A 380 27.56 -21.15 4.94
CA LEU A 380 27.10 -21.01 3.58
C LEU A 380 27.08 -22.37 2.90
N THR A 381 25.99 -22.71 2.23
CA THR A 381 25.81 -23.96 1.46
C THR A 381 25.20 -23.66 0.08
N GLY A 382 25.02 -24.69 -0.75
CA GLY A 382 24.60 -24.54 -2.14
C GLY A 382 25.76 -24.54 -3.13
N ARG A 383 25.41 -24.50 -4.42
CA ARG A 383 26.35 -24.70 -5.53
C ARG A 383 27.40 -23.59 -5.61
N ASP A 384 26.97 -22.34 -5.42
CA ASP A 384 27.80 -21.16 -5.61
C ASP A 384 28.23 -20.52 -4.27
N LYS A 385 28.18 -21.29 -3.18
CA LYS A 385 28.44 -20.83 -1.80
C LYS A 385 29.79 -20.14 -1.61
N ASP A 386 30.80 -20.57 -2.39
CA ASP A 386 32.16 -20.03 -2.29
C ASP A 386 32.29 -18.66 -2.95
N GLU A 387 31.22 -18.13 -3.53
CA GLU A 387 31.09 -16.77 -4.06
C GLU A 387 30.39 -15.83 -3.06
N PHE A 388 30.03 -16.29 -1.86
CA PHE A 388 29.47 -15.46 -0.78
C PHE A 388 30.35 -15.56 0.47
N LEU A 389 30.30 -14.52 1.31
CA LEU A 389 31.06 -14.45 2.56
C LEU A 389 30.20 -13.87 3.69
N ILE A 390 30.11 -14.59 4.81
CA ILE A 390 29.58 -14.02 6.05
C ILE A 390 30.68 -13.15 6.67
N THR A 391 30.52 -11.84 6.62
CA THR A 391 31.52 -10.87 7.11
C THR A 391 31.36 -10.56 8.59
N GLN A 392 30.15 -10.67 9.12
CA GLN A 392 29.86 -10.55 10.54
C GLN A 392 28.82 -11.59 10.95
N ASN A 393 29.05 -12.26 12.07
CA ASN A 393 28.11 -13.21 12.66
C ASN A 393 28.02 -12.96 14.17
N ASP A 394 26.96 -12.27 14.59
CA ASP A 394 26.65 -12.09 16.01
C ASP A 394 25.77 -13.24 16.56
N CYS A 395 25.40 -14.18 15.70
CA CYS A 395 24.55 -15.33 15.99
C CYS A 395 25.38 -16.54 16.43
N SER A 396 25.73 -16.59 17.72
CA SER A 396 26.46 -17.71 18.33
C SER A 396 25.57 -18.53 19.25
N ILE A 397 25.03 -17.89 20.28
CA ILE A 397 24.04 -18.43 21.21
C ILE A 397 22.89 -17.43 21.25
N LEU A 398 21.70 -17.91 20.90
CA LEU A 398 20.51 -17.08 20.86
C LEU A 398 19.53 -17.54 21.94
N ASP A 399 19.46 -16.80 23.04
CA ASP A 399 18.50 -17.05 24.11
C ASP A 399 17.05 -16.82 23.62
N PRO A 400 16.05 -17.47 24.24
CA PRO A 400 14.64 -17.23 23.93
C PRO A 400 14.29 -15.73 23.93
N GLY A 401 13.65 -15.26 22.86
CA GLY A 401 13.25 -13.86 22.66
C GLY A 401 14.37 -12.89 22.29
N SER A 402 15.62 -13.37 22.14
CA SER A 402 16.75 -12.54 21.69
C SER A 402 16.90 -12.55 20.17
N LEU A 403 17.50 -11.48 19.64
CA LEU A 403 17.84 -11.33 18.24
C LEU A 403 19.36 -11.22 18.03
N CYS A 404 19.81 -11.58 16.84
CA CYS A 404 21.19 -11.43 16.39
C CYS A 404 21.21 -11.04 14.91
N ASN A 405 22.34 -10.52 14.45
CA ASN A 405 22.54 -10.08 13.08
C ASN A 405 23.63 -10.88 12.37
N LEU A 406 23.36 -11.22 11.12
CA LEU A 406 24.32 -11.74 10.15
C LEU A 406 24.55 -10.70 9.07
N LYS A 407 25.80 -10.39 8.76
CA LYS A 407 26.14 -9.62 7.56
C LYS A 407 26.82 -10.51 6.55
N VAL A 408 26.37 -10.38 5.30
CA VAL A 408 26.86 -11.18 4.18
C VAL A 408 27.24 -10.27 3.03
N THR A 409 28.27 -10.68 2.31
CA THR A 409 28.78 -10.04 1.10
C THR A 409 28.81 -11.07 -0.04
N PHE A 410 28.60 -10.61 -1.27
CA PHE A 410 28.74 -11.41 -2.48
C PHE A 410 30.02 -11.02 -3.24
N SER A 411 30.82 -12.02 -3.61
CA SER A 411 32.14 -11.92 -4.22
C SER A 411 32.27 -12.88 -5.42
N PRO A 412 31.67 -12.55 -6.58
CA PRO A 412 31.58 -13.48 -7.67
C PRO A 412 32.94 -13.86 -8.26
N LYS A 413 33.09 -15.14 -8.61
CA LYS A 413 34.30 -15.71 -9.24
C LYS A 413 34.09 -16.05 -10.70
N THR A 414 32.84 -16.22 -11.12
CA THR A 414 32.46 -16.57 -12.49
C THR A 414 31.19 -15.84 -12.91
N GLU A 415 30.95 -15.74 -14.21
CA GLU A 415 29.77 -15.06 -14.76
C GLU A 415 28.45 -15.78 -14.47
N GLY A 416 27.36 -15.01 -14.53
CA GLY A 416 25.99 -15.45 -14.43
C GLY A 416 25.47 -15.51 -12.99
N LEU A 417 24.17 -15.75 -12.90
CA LEU A 417 23.45 -15.83 -11.63
C LEU A 417 24.05 -16.91 -10.71
N LYS A 418 24.28 -16.51 -9.46
CA LYS A 418 24.79 -17.35 -8.37
C LYS A 418 23.72 -17.50 -7.31
N HIS A 419 23.59 -18.72 -6.83
CA HIS A 419 22.68 -19.03 -5.74
C HIS A 419 23.41 -19.83 -4.66
N ALA A 420 23.19 -19.40 -3.42
CA ALA A 420 23.61 -20.10 -2.24
C ALA A 420 22.54 -20.02 -1.16
N TYR A 421 22.80 -20.65 -0.03
CA TYR A 421 21.97 -20.56 1.15
C TYR A 421 22.84 -20.24 2.37
N ILE A 422 22.32 -19.43 3.28
CA ILE A 422 22.78 -19.42 4.67
C ILE A 422 22.00 -20.53 5.38
N GLU A 423 22.71 -21.50 5.95
CA GLU A 423 22.11 -22.66 6.63
C GLU A 423 22.66 -22.87 8.04
N SER A 424 21.77 -23.31 8.93
CA SER A 424 22.09 -23.87 10.24
C SER A 424 21.12 -25.02 10.45
N GLU A 425 21.65 -26.22 10.69
CA GLU A 425 20.82 -27.40 10.99
C GLU A 425 20.18 -27.24 12.36
N LYS A 426 20.92 -26.68 13.32
CA LYS A 426 20.45 -26.46 14.69
C LYS A 426 19.36 -25.39 14.81
N GLY A 427 19.44 -24.34 13.98
CA GLY A 427 18.43 -23.30 13.90
C GLY A 427 17.31 -23.59 12.89
N ASN A 428 17.45 -24.65 12.08
CA ASN A 428 16.66 -24.86 10.86
C ASN A 428 16.59 -23.61 9.96
N ILE A 429 17.73 -22.94 9.82
CA ILE A 429 17.87 -21.78 8.95
C ILE A 429 18.14 -22.29 7.54
N LYS A 430 17.41 -21.75 6.56
CA LYS A 430 17.74 -21.87 5.14
C LYS A 430 17.30 -20.60 4.42
N ILE A 431 18.20 -19.64 4.32
CA ILE A 431 17.95 -18.32 3.73
C ILE A 431 18.52 -18.34 2.31
N PRO A 432 17.68 -18.26 1.26
CA PRO A 432 18.19 -18.11 -0.10
C PRO A 432 18.93 -16.79 -0.26
N ILE A 433 20.13 -16.87 -0.81
CA ILE A 433 20.91 -15.71 -1.20
C ILE A 433 21.26 -15.80 -2.68
N SER A 434 21.14 -14.68 -3.39
CA SER A 434 21.43 -14.58 -4.82
C SER A 434 22.31 -13.38 -5.13
N GLY A 435 23.03 -13.48 -6.22
CA GLY A 435 23.75 -12.36 -6.83
C GLY A 435 24.24 -12.81 -8.20
N GLU A 436 24.40 -11.89 -9.14
CA GLU A 436 24.87 -12.22 -10.48
C GLU A 436 26.32 -11.75 -10.65
N GLY A 437 27.21 -12.71 -10.92
CA GLY A 437 28.57 -12.42 -11.28
C GLY A 437 28.64 -11.92 -12.71
N VAL A 438 29.25 -10.77 -12.95
CA VAL A 438 29.44 -10.25 -14.31
C VAL A 438 30.94 -10.11 -14.57
N VAL A 439 31.49 -10.73 -15.62
CA VAL A 439 32.87 -10.41 -16.02
C VAL A 439 32.93 -8.97 -16.51
N ASP A 440 34.13 -8.42 -16.58
CA ASP A 440 34.37 -7.44 -17.64
C ASP A 440 34.09 -8.17 -19.00
N GLU A 441 32.93 -8.17 -19.69
CA GLU A 441 32.25 -7.02 -20.29
C GLU A 441 32.55 -5.86 -19.43
N SER A 442 33.71 -5.31 -19.75
CA SER A 442 34.15 -4.03 -19.28
C SER A 442 32.91 -3.26 -18.79
N SER A 443 33.05 -2.58 -17.66
CA SER A 443 32.70 -1.18 -17.78
C SER A 443 33.50 -0.54 -18.94
N GLU A 444 33.34 -1.02 -20.18
CA GLU A 444 32.94 -0.17 -21.25
C GLU A 444 31.70 0.44 -20.62
N LYS A 445 31.94 1.60 -19.97
CA LYS A 445 31.24 2.80 -20.40
C LYS A 445 30.87 2.50 -21.84
N GLY A 446 29.60 2.13 -22.07
CA GLY A 446 29.22 1.80 -23.43
C GLY A 446 29.62 2.99 -24.26
N ASN A 447 29.98 2.71 -25.50
CA ASN A 447 30.66 3.67 -26.33
C ASN A 447 29.84 4.97 -26.33
N VAL A 448 30.55 6.08 -26.10
CA VAL A 448 29.92 7.39 -26.15
C VAL A 448 29.96 7.84 -27.59
N TYR A 449 28.80 7.85 -28.23
CA TYR A 449 28.63 8.36 -29.58
C TYR A 449 28.13 9.79 -29.54
N TYR A 450 28.53 10.57 -30.53
CA TYR A 450 28.15 11.96 -30.68
C TYR A 450 27.40 12.17 -31.99
N VAL A 451 26.38 13.02 -31.93
CA VAL A 451 25.65 13.50 -33.10
C VAL A 451 25.76 15.03 -33.13
N SER A 452 25.97 15.61 -34.31
CA SER A 452 26.05 17.05 -34.55
C SER A 452 25.29 17.41 -35.83
N PRO A 453 24.65 18.60 -35.95
CA PRO A 453 24.04 19.04 -37.20
C PRO A 453 25.05 19.11 -38.37
N ASP A 454 26.32 19.39 -38.05
CA ASP A 454 27.44 19.46 -39.01
C ASP A 454 28.17 18.12 -39.20
N GLY A 455 27.69 17.04 -38.58
CA GLY A 455 28.29 15.70 -38.67
C GLY A 455 28.05 15.01 -40.02
N ASP A 456 28.58 13.79 -40.15
CA ASP A 456 28.37 12.91 -41.30
C ASP A 456 28.07 11.47 -40.81
N ASN A 457 27.04 10.81 -41.34
CA ASN A 457 26.70 9.44 -40.94
C ASN A 457 27.73 8.38 -41.40
N SER A 458 28.71 8.76 -42.22
CA SER A 458 29.90 7.95 -42.52
C SER A 458 31.01 8.08 -41.48
N ASN A 459 30.94 9.06 -40.57
CA ASN A 459 31.89 9.22 -39.48
C ASN A 459 31.78 8.07 -38.45
N PRO A 460 32.82 7.85 -37.62
CA PRO A 460 32.78 6.85 -36.55
C PRO A 460 31.86 7.22 -35.37
N GLY A 461 31.34 8.45 -35.30
CA GLY A 461 30.49 8.91 -34.20
C GLY A 461 31.27 9.33 -32.95
N THR A 462 32.54 9.69 -33.09
CA THR A 462 33.34 10.26 -31.99
C THR A 462 33.02 11.73 -31.79
N LYS A 463 33.50 12.37 -30.71
CA LYS A 463 33.25 13.79 -30.47
C LYS A 463 33.79 14.69 -31.59
N ASP A 464 34.97 14.37 -32.13
CA ASP A 464 35.63 15.15 -33.18
C ASP A 464 35.06 14.83 -34.58
N GLU A 465 34.56 13.61 -34.77
CA GLU A 465 33.92 13.16 -36.01
C GLU A 465 32.53 12.55 -35.66
N PRO A 466 31.53 13.41 -35.36
CA PRO A 466 30.21 12.95 -34.92
C PRO A 466 29.38 12.43 -36.10
N PHE A 467 28.42 11.57 -35.80
CA PHE A 467 27.33 11.24 -36.72
C PHE A 467 26.51 12.48 -37.03
N ARG A 468 25.75 12.45 -38.13
CA ARG A 468 24.89 13.56 -38.53
C ARG A 468 23.51 13.50 -37.89
N THR A 469 22.87 12.34 -37.88
CA THR A 469 21.44 12.24 -37.50
C THR A 469 21.22 11.37 -36.26
N PRO A 470 20.38 11.83 -35.29
CA PRO A 470 20.05 11.04 -34.09
C PRO A 470 19.39 9.70 -34.41
N GLY A 471 18.51 9.66 -35.41
CA GLY A 471 17.88 8.43 -35.88
C GLY A 471 18.87 7.40 -36.41
N PHE A 472 19.94 7.83 -37.10
CA PHE A 472 20.99 6.92 -37.56
C PHE A 472 21.81 6.37 -36.40
N ALA A 473 22.21 7.22 -35.46
CA ALA A 473 23.05 6.81 -34.34
C ALA A 473 22.31 5.88 -33.36
N SER A 474 21.09 6.23 -32.98
CA SER A 474 20.29 5.48 -31.99
C SER A 474 20.07 4.00 -32.34
N LYS A 475 19.81 3.70 -33.62
CA LYS A 475 19.60 2.32 -34.12
C LYS A 475 20.84 1.43 -34.01
N ARG A 476 22.02 2.00 -33.77
CA ARG A 476 23.32 1.28 -33.71
C ARG A 476 23.84 1.11 -32.29
N LEU A 477 23.16 1.68 -31.31
CA LEU A 477 23.51 1.54 -29.90
C LEU A 477 23.41 0.07 -29.48
N LYS A 478 24.20 -0.27 -28.47
CA LYS A 478 24.15 -1.55 -27.76
C LYS A 478 23.86 -1.27 -26.29
N PRO A 479 23.41 -2.27 -25.51
CA PRO A 479 23.27 -2.13 -24.07
C PRO A 479 24.51 -1.48 -23.43
N GLY A 480 24.29 -0.44 -22.63
CA GLY A 480 25.32 0.36 -21.96
C GLY A 480 25.81 1.59 -22.75
N ASP A 481 25.57 1.65 -24.07
CA ASP A 481 26.03 2.77 -24.90
C ASP A 481 25.33 4.08 -24.53
N THR A 482 26.05 5.20 -24.71
CA THR A 482 25.52 6.55 -24.54
C THR A 482 25.56 7.30 -25.87
N LEU A 483 24.44 7.86 -26.30
CA LEU A 483 24.36 8.81 -27.39
C LEU A 483 24.23 10.23 -26.84
N ILE A 484 25.24 11.07 -27.08
CA ILE A 484 25.20 12.51 -26.79
C ILE A 484 24.82 13.27 -28.05
N ILE A 485 23.70 13.96 -28.01
CA ILE A 485 23.24 14.86 -29.08
C ILE A 485 23.75 16.26 -28.74
N LEU A 486 24.70 16.76 -29.53
CA LEU A 486 25.30 18.08 -29.33
C LEU A 486 24.27 19.18 -29.58
N GLY A 487 24.42 20.34 -28.94
CA GLY A 487 23.44 21.40 -29.09
C GLY A 487 23.33 21.89 -30.54
N GLY A 488 22.10 22.19 -30.95
CA GLY A 488 21.75 22.55 -32.31
C GLY A 488 20.33 22.12 -32.65
N GLU A 489 19.86 22.49 -33.84
CA GLU A 489 18.56 22.09 -34.37
C GLU A 489 18.72 20.88 -35.30
N TYR A 490 17.88 19.85 -35.09
CA TYR A 490 17.83 18.63 -35.91
C TYR A 490 16.44 18.48 -36.51
N THR A 491 16.33 18.72 -37.81
CA THR A 491 15.08 18.51 -38.54
C THR A 491 14.84 17.02 -38.77
N LEU A 492 13.73 16.49 -38.25
CA LEU A 492 13.27 15.12 -38.43
C LEU A 492 12.11 15.12 -39.44
N SER A 493 12.28 14.43 -40.57
CA SER A 493 11.33 14.55 -41.69
C SER A 493 11.04 13.25 -42.41
N GLN A 494 11.90 12.24 -42.24
CA GLN A 494 11.75 10.94 -42.88
C GLN A 494 11.35 9.89 -41.86
N TYR A 495 10.23 9.22 -42.16
CA TYR A 495 9.72 8.12 -41.36
C TYR A 495 10.79 7.04 -41.21
N TRP A 496 10.90 6.50 -40.00
CA TRP A 496 11.89 5.49 -39.62
C TRP A 496 13.35 5.97 -39.61
N ASP A 497 13.83 6.65 -40.64
CA ASP A 497 15.24 7.02 -40.77
C ASP A 497 15.66 8.06 -39.73
N ASP A 498 14.89 9.14 -39.60
CA ASP A 498 15.20 10.25 -38.70
C ASP A 498 14.72 10.00 -37.26
N MET A 499 13.70 9.16 -37.08
CA MET A 499 13.17 8.79 -35.77
C MET A 499 14.22 8.08 -34.91
N ILE A 500 14.32 8.47 -33.64
CA ILE A 500 15.16 7.79 -32.65
C ILE A 500 14.48 6.48 -32.25
N THR A 501 15.10 5.36 -32.61
CA THR A 501 14.56 4.01 -32.35
C THR A 501 15.67 3.06 -31.87
N PRO A 502 16.12 3.21 -30.62
CA PRO A 502 17.17 2.36 -30.06
C PRO A 502 16.70 0.91 -29.87
N PRO A 503 17.63 -0.06 -29.80
CA PRO A 503 17.33 -1.37 -29.23
C PRO A 503 17.10 -1.27 -27.71
N SER A 504 16.70 -2.37 -27.06
CA SER A 504 16.65 -2.43 -25.60
C SER A 504 18.05 -2.47 -24.99
N GLY A 505 18.20 -1.86 -23.82
CA GLY A 505 19.33 -2.06 -22.93
C GLY A 505 19.20 -3.36 -22.13
N ARG A 506 19.91 -3.42 -21.01
CA ARG A 506 19.80 -4.45 -19.98
C ARG A 506 19.77 -3.80 -18.61
N GLU A 507 19.34 -4.53 -17.59
CA GLU A 507 19.29 -4.07 -16.20
C GLU A 507 20.61 -3.51 -15.68
N ASP A 508 21.76 -4.06 -16.10
CA ASP A 508 23.12 -3.56 -15.80
C ASP A 508 23.68 -2.57 -16.81
N ALA A 509 23.08 -2.47 -17.99
CA ALA A 509 23.65 -1.79 -19.15
C ALA A 509 22.55 -1.03 -19.88
N TRP A 510 22.08 0.04 -19.25
CA TRP A 510 21.05 0.90 -19.82
C TRP A 510 21.59 1.64 -21.03
N ILE A 511 20.78 1.73 -22.09
CA ILE A 511 21.07 2.68 -23.16
C ILE A 511 20.71 4.07 -22.67
N THR A 512 21.61 5.04 -22.88
CA THR A 512 21.35 6.45 -22.53
C THR A 512 21.38 7.30 -23.79
N ILE A 513 20.31 8.04 -24.06
CA ILE A 513 20.25 9.04 -25.12
C ILE A 513 20.05 10.39 -24.45
N LYS A 514 20.99 11.32 -24.62
CA LYS A 514 20.93 12.60 -23.91
C LYS A 514 21.43 13.78 -24.71
N GLY A 515 20.90 14.96 -24.41
CA GLY A 515 21.46 16.22 -24.90
C GLY A 515 22.80 16.57 -24.23
N GLU A 516 23.59 17.39 -24.91
CA GLU A 516 24.81 17.99 -24.37
C GLU A 516 24.54 18.80 -23.10
N GLU A 517 25.40 18.63 -22.10
CA GLU A 517 25.28 19.31 -20.83
C GLU A 517 25.41 20.83 -21.01
N GLY A 518 24.46 21.59 -20.44
CA GLY A 518 24.38 23.04 -20.62
C GLY A 518 23.89 23.50 -22.00
N ASN A 519 23.65 22.59 -22.94
CA ASN A 519 23.27 22.91 -24.31
C ASN A 519 22.25 21.91 -24.84
N ARG A 520 20.97 22.13 -24.49
CA ARG A 520 19.83 21.28 -24.86
C ARG A 520 19.61 21.30 -26.39
N PRO A 521 19.76 20.18 -27.11
CA PRO A 521 19.47 20.10 -28.53
C PRO A 521 17.96 20.10 -28.79
N VAL A 522 17.57 20.64 -29.96
CA VAL A 522 16.17 20.77 -30.39
C VAL A 522 15.90 19.81 -31.54
N LEU A 523 15.00 18.84 -31.33
CA LEU A 523 14.52 17.92 -32.34
C LEU A 523 13.23 18.50 -32.95
N LYS A 524 13.27 18.85 -34.23
CA LYS A 524 12.18 19.55 -34.93
C LYS A 524 11.51 18.64 -35.95
N GLY A 525 10.33 18.12 -35.65
CA GLY A 525 9.58 17.26 -36.55
C GLY A 525 8.83 18.03 -37.64
N ARG A 526 8.68 17.41 -38.81
CA ARG A 526 7.89 17.94 -39.94
C ARG A 526 7.37 16.84 -40.86
N ASN A 527 6.68 17.22 -41.93
CA ASN A 527 6.15 16.30 -42.95
C ASN A 527 5.22 15.21 -42.37
N ASN A 528 4.46 15.55 -41.32
CA ASN A 528 3.58 14.62 -40.63
C ASN A 528 4.33 13.38 -40.08
N LEU A 529 5.54 13.60 -39.55
CA LEU A 529 6.30 12.54 -38.90
C LEU A 529 5.55 12.02 -37.67
N LEU A 530 5.58 10.70 -37.44
CA LEU A 530 4.87 10.06 -36.34
C LEU A 530 5.38 10.52 -34.97
N ALA A 531 6.69 10.42 -34.72
CA ALA A 531 7.27 10.80 -33.45
C ALA A 531 8.73 11.22 -33.61
N ALA A 532 9.29 11.97 -32.65
CA ALA A 532 10.74 12.14 -32.60
C ALA A 532 11.42 10.84 -32.13
N ILE A 533 10.77 10.14 -31.20
CA ILE A 533 11.27 8.92 -30.56
C ILE A 533 10.18 7.85 -30.58
N ASP A 534 10.51 6.62 -30.98
CA ASP A 534 9.63 5.45 -30.84
C ASP A 534 10.39 4.34 -30.09
N ILE A 535 9.82 3.95 -28.94
CA ILE A 535 10.36 2.93 -28.03
C ILE A 535 9.34 1.84 -27.71
N GLY A 536 8.34 1.63 -28.56
CA GLY A 536 7.38 0.53 -28.39
C GLY A 536 8.08 -0.84 -28.40
N GLY A 537 7.79 -1.66 -27.39
CA GLY A 537 8.41 -2.97 -27.22
C GLY A 537 9.88 -2.92 -26.78
N LYS A 538 10.34 -1.82 -26.17
CA LYS A 538 11.72 -1.61 -25.72
C LYS A 538 11.84 -1.50 -24.21
N SER A 539 13.05 -1.77 -23.71
CA SER A 539 13.33 -1.70 -22.28
C SER A 539 14.73 -1.23 -21.90
N PHE A 540 14.89 -0.76 -20.66
CA PHE A 540 16.15 -0.29 -20.06
C PHE A 540 16.80 0.86 -20.84
N ILE A 541 16.03 1.94 -21.05
CA ILE A 541 16.46 3.13 -21.80
C ILE A 541 16.26 4.39 -20.95
N LYS A 542 17.25 5.28 -20.97
CA LYS A 542 17.18 6.64 -20.43
C LYS A 542 17.16 7.65 -21.57
N ILE A 543 16.24 8.61 -21.53
CA ILE A 543 16.16 9.73 -22.47
C ILE A 543 16.21 11.02 -21.66
N GLU A 544 17.24 11.83 -21.87
CA GLU A 544 17.54 12.97 -21.01
C GLU A 544 17.81 14.28 -21.76
N ASN A 545 17.41 15.43 -21.21
CA ASN A 545 17.88 16.75 -21.66
C ASN A 545 17.65 17.03 -23.18
N LEU A 546 16.47 16.71 -23.71
CA LEU A 546 16.10 17.03 -25.10
C LEU A 546 14.96 18.05 -25.15
N GLU A 547 14.98 18.92 -26.16
CA GLU A 547 13.80 19.68 -26.59
C GLU A 547 13.21 19.01 -27.82
N ILE A 548 11.89 18.82 -27.85
CA ILE A 548 11.17 18.19 -28.96
C ILE A 548 10.02 19.11 -29.35
N THR A 549 10.02 19.54 -30.61
CA THR A 549 9.03 20.47 -31.15
C THR A 549 8.81 20.30 -32.65
N ASN A 550 7.98 21.12 -33.27
CA ASN A 550 7.75 21.10 -34.72
C ASN A 550 8.67 22.08 -35.48
N ASP A 551 8.75 21.92 -36.80
CA ASP A 551 9.46 22.82 -37.73
C ASP A 551 8.49 23.70 -38.55
N ASN A 552 7.48 24.29 -37.90
CA ASN A 552 6.35 25.01 -38.51
C ASN A 552 5.60 24.17 -39.55
N ASP A 553 5.45 22.88 -39.25
CA ASP A 553 4.85 21.87 -40.12
C ASP A 553 4.21 20.80 -39.23
N MET A 554 3.38 19.94 -39.81
CA MET A 554 2.70 18.90 -39.05
C MET A 554 3.72 17.91 -38.46
N PHE A 555 3.61 17.65 -37.16
CA PHE A 555 4.42 16.73 -36.39
C PHE A 555 3.60 16.17 -35.23
N ARG A 556 3.44 14.84 -35.21
CA ARG A 556 2.40 14.18 -34.40
C ARG A 556 2.80 14.08 -32.92
N GLU A 557 3.64 13.10 -32.57
CA GLU A 557 3.96 12.76 -31.17
C GLU A 557 5.37 13.25 -30.78
N GLY A 558 5.57 13.53 -29.49
CA GLY A 558 6.93 13.66 -28.95
C GLY A 558 7.61 12.30 -28.89
N ILE A 559 7.05 11.40 -28.07
CA ILE A 559 7.53 10.04 -27.83
C ILE A 559 6.39 9.03 -27.98
N ASP A 560 6.55 8.07 -28.87
CA ASP A 560 5.60 6.96 -29.11
C ASP A 560 6.09 5.65 -28.47
N GLY A 561 5.12 4.86 -28.00
CA GLY A 561 5.33 3.50 -27.53
C GLY A 561 4.08 2.65 -27.69
N LEU A 562 3.36 2.85 -28.80
CA LEU A 562 2.11 2.12 -29.06
C LEU A 562 2.34 0.73 -29.68
N SER A 563 3.54 0.48 -30.22
CA SER A 563 3.84 -0.77 -30.94
C SER A 563 4.16 -1.98 -30.05
N GLY A 564 4.23 -1.80 -28.72
CA GLY A 564 4.41 -2.88 -27.74
C GLY A 564 4.76 -2.34 -26.35
N GLU A 565 4.82 -3.22 -25.36
CA GLU A 565 5.14 -2.85 -23.96
C GLU A 565 6.42 -2.04 -23.85
N VAL A 566 6.34 -0.93 -23.14
CA VAL A 566 7.45 -0.07 -22.77
C VAL A 566 7.83 -0.39 -21.32
N SER A 567 9.05 -0.87 -21.07
CA SER A 567 9.43 -1.27 -19.70
C SER A 567 10.81 -0.84 -19.21
N HIS A 568 10.95 -0.50 -17.94
CA HIS A 568 12.20 0.04 -17.35
C HIS A 568 12.72 1.27 -18.12
N ILE A 569 11.92 2.33 -18.19
CA ILE A 569 12.23 3.56 -18.91
C ILE A 569 12.37 4.75 -17.97
N ILE A 570 13.35 5.60 -18.24
CA ILE A 570 13.50 6.90 -17.57
C ILE A 570 13.47 8.01 -18.62
N LEU A 571 12.46 8.88 -18.53
CA LEU A 571 12.38 10.15 -19.23
C LEU A 571 12.73 11.25 -18.23
N LYS A 572 13.78 12.02 -18.50
CA LYS A 572 14.27 13.01 -17.53
C LYS A 572 14.64 14.34 -18.17
N ASP A 573 14.33 15.44 -17.51
CA ASP A 573 14.74 16.78 -17.94
C ASP A 573 14.31 17.06 -19.38
N LEU A 574 13.14 16.58 -19.85
CA LEU A 574 12.68 16.77 -21.23
C LEU A 574 11.81 18.03 -21.36
N TYR A 575 11.86 18.68 -22.52
CA TYR A 575 10.93 19.74 -22.88
C TYR A 575 10.26 19.39 -24.21
N ILE A 576 9.00 18.97 -24.17
CA ILE A 576 8.25 18.61 -25.38
C ILE A 576 7.12 19.61 -25.54
N HIS A 577 7.06 20.25 -26.70
CA HIS A 577 6.05 21.27 -26.94
C HIS A 577 5.70 21.50 -28.40
N HIS A 578 4.48 22.00 -28.63
CA HIS A 578 3.97 22.32 -29.95
C HIS A 578 4.04 21.09 -30.89
N VAL A 579 3.51 19.97 -30.41
CA VAL A 579 3.28 18.75 -31.20
C VAL A 579 1.79 18.61 -31.43
N ASP A 580 1.38 18.09 -32.58
CA ASP A 580 -0.02 18.06 -33.00
C ASP A 580 -0.86 17.01 -32.26
N GLU A 581 -0.23 15.96 -31.74
CA GLU A 581 -0.84 14.91 -30.94
C GLU A 581 -0.32 15.01 -29.48
N ALA A 582 0.29 13.98 -28.92
CA ALA A 582 0.67 13.93 -27.53
C ALA A 582 2.18 14.17 -27.29
N GLY A 583 2.50 14.61 -26.07
CA GLY A 583 3.90 14.67 -25.63
C GLY A 583 4.49 13.27 -25.49
N VAL A 584 3.77 12.39 -24.79
CA VAL A 584 4.06 10.96 -24.64
C VAL A 584 2.79 10.16 -24.92
N ASN A 585 2.88 9.13 -25.74
CA ASN A 585 1.77 8.24 -26.06
C ASN A 585 2.16 6.76 -25.94
N PHE A 586 1.76 6.11 -24.84
CA PHE A 586 2.09 4.70 -24.56
C PHE A 586 0.84 3.86 -24.34
N ALA A 587 0.84 2.62 -24.84
CA ALA A 587 -0.27 1.69 -24.61
C ALA A 587 -0.07 0.87 -23.33
N ASP A 588 1.00 0.08 -23.26
CA ASP A 588 1.30 -0.85 -22.17
C ASP A 588 2.65 -0.49 -21.53
N VAL A 589 2.68 -0.35 -20.19
CA VAL A 589 3.82 0.24 -19.47
C VAL A 589 4.15 -0.56 -18.22
N ASN A 590 5.43 -0.82 -17.99
CA ASN A 590 5.94 -1.44 -16.76
C ASN A 590 7.25 -0.80 -16.28
N ASP A 591 7.25 -0.12 -15.14
CA ASP A 591 8.43 0.63 -14.63
C ASP A 591 8.81 1.80 -15.55
N LEU A 592 8.04 2.88 -15.45
CA LEU A 592 8.29 4.14 -16.16
C LEU A 592 8.50 5.27 -15.15
N LYS A 593 9.55 6.06 -15.36
CA LYS A 593 9.84 7.26 -14.57
C LYS A 593 9.89 8.48 -15.48
N ILE A 594 9.04 9.47 -15.21
CA ILE A 594 9.04 10.78 -15.87
C ILE A 594 9.42 11.81 -14.81
N ILE A 595 10.63 12.37 -14.90
CA ILE A 595 11.22 13.17 -13.83
C ILE A 595 11.68 14.52 -14.36
N ASN A 596 11.26 15.62 -13.75
CA ASN A 596 11.67 16.97 -14.14
C ASN A 596 11.41 17.29 -15.62
N CYS A 597 10.28 16.82 -16.15
CA CYS A 597 9.90 17.03 -17.55
C CYS A 597 8.86 18.13 -17.67
N ARG A 598 8.87 18.82 -18.81
CA ARG A 598 7.87 19.83 -19.18
C ARG A 598 7.21 19.42 -20.50
N PHE A 599 5.91 19.18 -20.46
CA PHE A 599 5.08 18.91 -21.61
C PHE A 599 4.10 20.06 -21.76
N SER A 600 4.13 20.76 -22.89
CA SER A 600 3.25 21.91 -23.06
C SER A 600 2.82 22.18 -24.48
N HIS A 601 1.60 22.68 -24.69
CA HIS A 601 1.08 22.94 -26.04
C HIS A 601 1.10 21.67 -26.91
N CYS A 602 0.69 20.53 -26.35
CA CYS A 602 0.48 19.29 -27.10
C CYS A 602 -0.98 19.24 -27.57
N GLY A 603 -1.23 18.95 -28.84
CA GLY A 603 -2.59 19.06 -29.40
C GLY A 603 -3.60 18.08 -28.83
N PHE A 604 -3.19 16.84 -28.54
CA PHE A 604 -4.07 15.78 -28.00
C PHE A 604 -3.91 15.58 -26.48
N GLY A 605 -2.72 15.79 -25.91
CA GLY A 605 -2.50 15.69 -24.47
C GLY A 605 -1.03 15.71 -24.09
N ALA A 606 -0.69 16.02 -22.84
CA ALA A 606 0.71 16.02 -22.43
C ALA A 606 1.22 14.58 -22.28
N ILE A 607 0.47 13.74 -21.56
CA ILE A 607 0.71 12.30 -21.43
C ILE A 607 -0.59 11.55 -21.70
N VAL A 608 -0.57 10.63 -22.66
CA VAL A 608 -1.74 9.84 -23.05
C VAL A 608 -1.43 8.33 -22.98
N GLY A 609 -2.37 7.59 -22.38
CA GLY A 609 -2.39 6.14 -22.30
C GLY A 609 -3.37 5.53 -23.30
N GLY A 610 -2.89 4.70 -24.22
CA GLY A 610 -3.75 3.85 -25.07
C GLY A 610 -4.33 2.66 -24.31
N GLU A 611 -5.11 1.80 -24.98
CA GLU A 611 -5.59 0.54 -24.41
C GLU A 611 -4.41 -0.39 -24.04
N GLY A 612 -4.09 -0.47 -22.75
CA GLY A 612 -3.02 -1.31 -22.19
C GLY A 612 -2.89 -1.14 -20.68
N ASN A 613 -1.93 -1.83 -20.05
CA ASN A 613 -1.84 -1.90 -18.59
C ASN A 613 -0.64 -1.12 -18.06
N TRP A 614 -0.89 0.00 -17.39
CA TRP A 614 0.19 0.78 -16.77
C TRP A 614 0.46 0.29 -15.34
N ARG A 615 1.71 -0.06 -15.06
CA ARG A 615 2.17 -0.50 -13.73
C ARG A 615 3.56 0.02 -13.36
N ASN A 616 3.76 0.28 -12.08
CA ASN A 616 5.02 0.81 -11.52
C ASN A 616 5.43 2.15 -12.14
N VAL A 617 4.50 3.10 -12.26
CA VAL A 617 4.75 4.38 -12.93
C VAL A 617 4.95 5.49 -11.91
N LEU A 618 5.98 6.32 -12.13
CA LEU A 618 6.26 7.53 -11.34
C LEU A 618 6.38 8.74 -12.28
N ILE A 619 5.57 9.75 -12.03
CA ILE A 619 5.67 11.08 -12.64
C ILE A 619 5.99 12.04 -11.51
N LYS A 620 7.14 12.74 -11.61
CA LYS A 620 7.63 13.55 -10.51
C LYS A 620 8.27 14.85 -10.95
N ASP A 621 8.07 15.92 -10.16
CA ASP A 621 8.71 17.23 -10.31
C ASP A 621 8.49 17.81 -11.72
N SER A 622 7.33 17.54 -12.33
CA SER A 622 7.08 17.77 -13.76
C SER A 622 5.94 18.76 -14.00
N TYR A 623 5.88 19.31 -15.21
CA TYR A 623 4.87 20.27 -15.66
C TYR A 623 4.08 19.71 -16.84
N LEU A 624 2.74 19.71 -16.74
CA LEU A 624 1.79 19.24 -17.75
C LEU A 624 0.77 20.36 -18.03
N GLY A 625 0.91 21.11 -19.13
CA GLY A 625 -0.04 22.22 -19.31
C GLY A 625 -0.20 22.77 -20.71
N TYR A 626 -1.31 23.45 -20.96
CA TYR A 626 -1.68 23.95 -22.29
C TYR A 626 -1.95 22.85 -23.33
N SER A 627 -2.32 21.64 -22.91
CA SER A 627 -2.83 20.63 -23.86
C SER A 627 -4.05 21.17 -24.61
N GLY A 628 -4.07 21.01 -25.94
CA GLY A 628 -5.15 21.52 -26.79
C GLY A 628 -5.04 23.00 -27.18
N HIS A 629 -4.03 23.72 -26.72
CA HIS A 629 -3.75 25.12 -27.10
C HIS A 629 -2.78 25.23 -28.29
N TYR A 630 -2.61 24.14 -29.04
CA TYR A 630 -1.81 24.10 -30.25
C TYR A 630 -2.35 23.03 -31.20
N TYR A 631 -2.44 23.37 -32.49
CA TYR A 631 -2.67 22.39 -33.55
C TYR A 631 -2.28 23.00 -34.90
N GLN A 632 -1.40 22.34 -35.64
CA GLN A 632 -0.89 22.69 -36.97
C GLN A 632 -0.41 24.14 -37.08
N GLY A 633 0.33 24.63 -36.07
CA GLY A 633 0.84 26.00 -36.01
C GLY A 633 -0.17 27.05 -35.52
N GLY A 634 -1.42 26.66 -35.23
CA GLY A 634 -2.45 27.52 -34.64
C GLY A 634 -2.47 27.49 -33.11
N ASP A 635 -3.42 28.22 -32.54
CA ASP A 635 -3.72 28.31 -31.09
C ASP A 635 -4.56 27.13 -30.57
N GLY A 636 -4.73 26.08 -31.38
CA GLY A 636 -5.54 24.91 -31.04
C GLY A 636 -7.04 25.06 -31.27
N SER A 637 -7.55 26.25 -31.67
CA SER A 637 -8.98 26.46 -31.93
C SER A 637 -9.60 25.56 -33.01
N ASN A 638 -8.77 25.01 -33.91
CA ASN A 638 -9.16 24.10 -34.98
C ASN A 638 -8.73 22.64 -34.74
N ARG A 639 -8.32 22.30 -33.51
CA ARG A 639 -7.90 20.94 -33.18
C ARG A 639 -9.05 19.93 -33.40
N PRO A 640 -8.75 18.68 -33.78
CA PRO A 640 -9.75 17.62 -33.92
C PRO A 640 -10.06 16.90 -32.60
N TYR A 641 -9.40 17.30 -31.49
CA TYR A 641 -9.48 16.65 -30.19
C TYR A 641 -10.39 17.46 -29.26
N ASP A 642 -11.39 16.78 -28.69
CA ASP A 642 -12.46 17.43 -27.93
C ASP A 642 -11.97 17.93 -26.56
N ARG A 643 -11.20 17.11 -25.84
CA ARG A 643 -10.72 17.39 -24.48
C ARG A 643 -9.28 16.89 -24.29
N PRO A 644 -8.28 17.66 -24.71
CA PRO A 644 -6.88 17.33 -24.48
C PRO A 644 -6.47 17.49 -23.02
N ASP A 645 -6.19 16.37 -22.36
CA ASP A 645 -5.88 16.36 -20.92
C ASP A 645 -4.40 16.66 -20.64
N GLY A 646 -4.10 17.04 -19.40
CA GLY A 646 -2.73 17.04 -18.91
C GLY A 646 -2.18 15.61 -18.84
N LEU A 647 -2.94 14.73 -18.20
CA LEU A 647 -2.71 13.28 -18.20
C LEU A 647 -4.03 12.54 -18.36
N GLY A 648 -4.09 11.61 -19.32
CA GLY A 648 -5.23 10.71 -19.51
C GLY A 648 -4.76 9.27 -19.68
N VAL A 649 -5.12 8.38 -18.74
CA VAL A 649 -4.75 6.96 -18.79
C VAL A 649 -5.95 6.02 -18.59
N GLU A 650 -6.03 5.01 -19.45
CA GLU A 650 -7.11 4.01 -19.46
C GLU A 650 -7.00 2.98 -18.30
N PRO A 651 -8.05 2.17 -18.04
CA PRO A 651 -8.08 1.28 -16.89
C PRO A 651 -6.95 0.23 -16.88
N GLY A 652 -6.39 -0.02 -15.69
CA GLY A 652 -5.25 -0.91 -15.50
C GLY A 652 -4.92 -1.11 -14.01
N ASP A 653 -3.88 -1.88 -13.73
CA ASP A 653 -3.57 -2.37 -12.39
C ASP A 653 -2.83 -1.34 -11.51
N GLY A 654 -2.11 -0.40 -12.12
CA GLY A 654 -1.19 0.50 -11.41
C GLY A 654 -0.03 -0.25 -10.73
N PRO A 655 0.68 0.38 -9.78
CA PRO A 655 0.46 1.74 -9.29
C PRO A 655 0.93 2.82 -10.25
N LEU A 656 0.29 3.98 -10.16
CA LEU A 656 0.72 5.26 -10.76
C LEU A 656 0.90 6.28 -9.62
N GLN A 657 2.10 6.85 -9.51
CA GLN A 657 2.40 7.91 -8.56
C GLN A 657 2.66 9.22 -9.31
N ILE A 658 1.94 10.27 -8.97
CA ILE A 658 2.08 11.62 -9.50
C ILE A 658 2.44 12.53 -8.33
N ILE A 659 3.70 12.98 -8.28
CA ILE A 659 4.26 13.66 -7.10
C ILE A 659 4.88 14.99 -7.50
N ASN A 660 4.56 16.09 -6.82
CA ASN A 660 5.13 17.41 -7.12
C ASN A 660 4.91 17.83 -8.58
N VAL A 661 3.71 17.63 -9.11
CA VAL A 661 3.36 17.97 -10.49
C VAL A 661 2.47 19.21 -10.53
N ILE A 662 2.78 20.12 -11.45
CA ILE A 662 1.89 21.22 -11.83
C ILE A 662 1.18 20.81 -13.11
N CYS A 663 -0.15 20.77 -13.07
CA CYS A 663 -1.00 20.42 -14.19
C CYS A 663 -2.05 21.51 -14.46
N GLU A 664 -1.86 22.31 -15.50
CA GLU A 664 -2.65 23.54 -15.67
C GLU A 664 -2.96 23.96 -17.11
N HIS A 665 -4.02 24.77 -17.27
CA HIS A 665 -4.41 25.37 -18.55
C HIS A 665 -4.64 24.35 -19.66
N ASN A 666 -5.03 23.12 -19.32
CA ASN A 666 -5.39 22.12 -20.34
C ASN A 666 -6.83 22.37 -20.79
N PHE A 667 -7.08 22.21 -22.09
CA PHE A 667 -8.43 22.36 -22.64
C PHE A 667 -9.35 21.21 -22.21
N GLY A 668 -8.78 20.05 -21.86
CA GLY A 668 -9.48 18.94 -21.23
C GLY A 668 -9.36 18.94 -19.71
N ASP A 669 -9.27 17.75 -19.16
CA ASP A 669 -9.11 17.50 -17.74
C ASP A 669 -7.65 17.74 -17.31
N GLY A 670 -7.43 18.02 -16.02
CA GLY A 670 -6.09 18.08 -15.46
C GLY A 670 -5.44 16.70 -15.41
N LEU A 671 -5.87 15.88 -14.46
CA LEU A 671 -5.38 14.52 -14.25
C LEU A 671 -6.54 13.51 -14.30
N ASP A 672 -6.66 12.75 -15.38
CA ASP A 672 -7.63 11.66 -15.56
C ASP A 672 -6.93 10.29 -15.47
N SER A 673 -7.09 9.61 -14.34
CA SER A 673 -6.57 8.25 -14.15
C SER A 673 -7.68 7.25 -13.86
N LYS A 674 -7.74 6.23 -14.71
CA LYS A 674 -8.60 5.05 -14.50
C LYS A 674 -7.86 3.85 -13.93
N LEU A 675 -6.58 4.00 -13.59
CA LEU A 675 -5.74 2.95 -13.01
C LEU A 675 -6.05 2.74 -11.53
N ASN A 676 -6.03 1.47 -11.10
CA ASN A 676 -6.00 1.15 -9.67
C ASN A 676 -4.71 1.66 -9.04
N ASN A 677 -4.69 1.87 -7.73
CA ASN A 677 -3.51 2.28 -6.97
C ASN A 677 -2.88 3.58 -7.49
N THR A 678 -3.70 4.56 -7.89
CA THR A 678 -3.23 5.89 -8.31
C THR A 678 -3.01 6.75 -7.07
N THR A 679 -1.84 7.37 -6.90
CA THR A 679 -1.57 8.36 -5.86
C THR A 679 -1.18 9.68 -6.49
N ILE A 680 -1.94 10.73 -6.19
CA ILE A 680 -1.64 12.13 -6.53
C ILE A 680 -1.24 12.83 -5.24
N GLU A 681 0.00 13.31 -5.15
CA GLU A 681 0.58 13.85 -3.92
C GLU A 681 1.37 15.13 -4.18
N ASN A 682 1.15 16.16 -3.37
CA ASN A 682 1.88 17.43 -3.43
C ASN A 682 1.76 18.11 -4.81
N CYS A 683 0.60 18.05 -5.44
CA CYS A 683 0.37 18.59 -6.79
C CYS A 683 -0.38 19.92 -6.77
N ILE A 684 -0.25 20.67 -7.87
CA ILE A 684 -1.11 21.81 -8.20
C ILE A 684 -1.84 21.46 -9.49
N VAL A 685 -3.17 21.38 -9.44
CA VAL A 685 -4.03 21.10 -10.59
C VAL A 685 -4.94 22.31 -10.79
N ALA A 686 -4.56 23.20 -11.71
CA ALA A 686 -5.08 24.56 -11.74
C ALA A 686 -5.63 24.93 -13.12
N ASN A 687 -6.70 25.71 -13.18
CA ASN A 687 -7.10 26.40 -14.40
C ASN A 687 -7.26 25.47 -15.62
N ASN A 688 -7.79 24.25 -15.44
CA ASN A 688 -8.11 23.37 -16.57
C ASN A 688 -9.56 23.64 -17.02
N SER A 689 -9.83 23.59 -18.32
CA SER A 689 -11.16 23.93 -18.85
C SER A 689 -12.24 22.90 -18.49
N CYS A 690 -11.86 21.64 -18.27
CA CYS A 690 -12.76 20.58 -17.82
C CYS A 690 -12.53 20.19 -16.35
N ASP A 691 -12.51 18.89 -16.03
CA ASP A 691 -12.39 18.43 -14.66
C ASP A 691 -10.97 18.68 -14.12
N GLY A 692 -10.84 18.89 -12.80
CA GLY A 692 -9.52 19.00 -12.18
C GLY A 692 -8.83 17.64 -12.11
N VAL A 693 -9.31 16.79 -11.20
CA VAL A 693 -8.79 15.43 -10.98
C VAL A 693 -9.92 14.41 -11.11
N LYS A 694 -9.65 13.34 -11.86
CA LYS A 694 -10.56 12.19 -12.01
C LYS A 694 -9.86 10.91 -11.61
N LEU A 695 -10.50 10.15 -10.72
CA LEU A 695 -9.99 8.86 -10.24
C LEU A 695 -11.05 7.78 -10.40
N TRP A 696 -10.72 6.73 -11.18
CA TRP A 696 -11.67 5.63 -11.42
C TRP A 696 -11.24 4.26 -10.92
N GLY A 697 -9.94 4.05 -10.70
CA GLY A 697 -9.43 2.78 -10.19
C GLY A 697 -9.45 2.69 -8.67
N ASP A 698 -9.55 1.47 -8.17
CA ASP A 698 -9.55 1.14 -6.74
C ASP A 698 -8.28 1.60 -6.03
N ASN A 699 -8.36 1.80 -4.72
CA ASN A 699 -7.25 2.18 -3.83
C ASN A 699 -6.50 3.45 -4.31
N SER A 700 -7.23 4.44 -4.81
CA SER A 700 -6.65 5.67 -5.36
C SER A 700 -6.78 6.84 -4.38
N LYS A 701 -5.78 7.74 -4.38
CA LYS A 701 -5.62 8.78 -3.35
C LYS A 701 -5.25 10.14 -3.94
N ILE A 702 -5.78 11.20 -3.35
CA ILE A 702 -5.36 12.59 -3.53
C ILE A 702 -4.89 13.11 -2.18
N ILE A 703 -3.64 13.56 -2.11
CA ILE A 703 -2.97 13.91 -0.86
C ILE A 703 -2.28 15.27 -1.02
N ASN A 704 -2.46 16.18 -0.06
CA ASN A 704 -1.71 17.44 0.03
C ASN A 704 -1.67 18.23 -1.29
N THR A 705 -2.81 18.31 -1.99
CA THR A 705 -2.90 18.81 -3.37
C THR A 705 -3.82 20.03 -3.42
N LEU A 706 -3.44 21.02 -4.23
CA LEU A 706 -4.26 22.20 -4.54
C LEU A 706 -4.98 21.98 -5.88
N ILE A 707 -6.31 22.13 -5.89
CA ILE A 707 -7.14 22.01 -7.09
C ILE A 707 -8.00 23.26 -7.23
N TYR A 708 -7.88 24.00 -8.32
CA TYR A 708 -8.69 25.20 -8.51
C TYR A 708 -8.90 25.61 -9.95
N GLY A 709 -9.85 26.52 -10.15
CA GLY A 709 -9.94 27.31 -11.37
C GLY A 709 -10.55 26.60 -12.58
N ARG A 710 -11.44 25.62 -12.35
CA ARG A 710 -12.23 24.97 -13.41
C ARG A 710 -12.77 26.00 -14.41
N GLY A 711 -12.72 25.66 -15.70
CA GLY A 711 -13.15 26.52 -16.80
C GLY A 711 -12.11 27.54 -17.26
N ASP A 712 -10.95 27.63 -16.60
CA ASP A 712 -9.81 28.45 -17.04
C ASP A 712 -10.17 29.91 -17.35
N GLY A 713 -10.91 30.56 -16.45
CA GLY A 713 -11.33 31.97 -16.59
C GLY A 713 -12.48 32.21 -17.59
N ASP A 714 -13.08 31.18 -18.19
CA ASP A 714 -14.29 31.27 -19.02
C ASP A 714 -15.55 31.12 -18.16
N ASP A 715 -16.41 32.14 -18.14
CA ASP A 715 -17.66 32.20 -17.35
C ASP A 715 -18.82 31.39 -17.91
N THR A 716 -18.57 30.63 -18.97
CA THR A 716 -19.53 29.68 -19.51
C THR A 716 -19.80 28.58 -18.49
N VAL A 717 -21.07 28.38 -18.16
CA VAL A 717 -21.50 27.26 -17.31
C VAL A 717 -21.06 25.93 -17.93
N THR A 718 -20.32 25.14 -17.17
CA THR A 718 -19.80 23.83 -17.59
C THR A 718 -20.32 22.72 -16.69
N PRO A 719 -20.46 21.47 -17.19
CA PRO A 719 -20.88 20.31 -16.40
C PRO A 719 -19.72 19.66 -15.62
N TRP A 720 -18.54 20.28 -15.63
CA TRP A 720 -17.31 19.71 -15.07
C TRP A 720 -17.19 20.00 -13.58
N SER A 721 -16.34 19.24 -12.91
CA SER A 721 -16.11 19.33 -11.46
C SER A 721 -14.62 19.36 -11.13
N PRO A 722 -14.20 20.09 -10.08
CA PRO A 722 -12.82 20.03 -9.61
C PRO A 722 -12.35 18.60 -9.28
N ILE A 723 -13.22 17.75 -8.72
CA ILE A 723 -12.93 16.35 -8.43
C ILE A 723 -14.06 15.43 -8.92
N VAL A 724 -13.70 14.39 -9.66
CA VAL A 724 -14.63 13.31 -10.05
C VAL A 724 -14.09 11.97 -9.58
N ILE A 725 -14.92 11.20 -8.87
CA ILE A 725 -14.62 9.83 -8.47
C ILE A 725 -15.72 8.90 -8.98
N ASP A 726 -15.37 7.89 -9.76
CA ASP A 726 -16.34 6.90 -10.24
C ASP A 726 -15.72 5.49 -10.35
N SER A 727 -16.44 4.43 -10.00
CA SER A 727 -15.88 3.07 -9.97
C SER A 727 -16.08 2.31 -11.29
N GLY A 728 -16.73 2.94 -12.28
CA GLY A 728 -17.23 2.27 -13.47
C GLY A 728 -18.26 1.19 -13.14
N GLY A 729 -19.01 1.36 -12.05
CA GLY A 729 -19.99 0.40 -11.54
C GLY A 729 -19.40 -0.82 -10.85
N LYS A 730 -18.12 -0.77 -10.44
CA LYS A 730 -17.45 -1.88 -9.73
C LYS A 730 -17.54 -1.68 -8.20
N PRO A 731 -18.21 -2.58 -7.47
CA PRO A 731 -18.37 -2.41 -6.04
C PRO A 731 -17.06 -2.71 -5.29
N GLY A 732 -16.91 -2.10 -4.12
CA GLY A 732 -15.81 -2.33 -3.19
C GLY A 732 -14.59 -1.45 -3.44
N TYR A 733 -14.66 -0.47 -4.33
CA TYR A 733 -13.53 0.43 -4.62
C TYR A 733 -13.31 1.44 -3.49
N HIS A 734 -12.06 1.80 -3.23
CA HIS A 734 -11.63 2.67 -2.13
C HIS A 734 -10.92 3.92 -2.67
N PHE A 735 -11.30 5.07 -2.12
CA PHE A 735 -10.72 6.36 -2.45
C PHE A 735 -10.41 7.16 -1.18
N GLU A 736 -9.32 7.94 -1.21
CA GLU A 736 -8.92 8.82 -0.11
C GLU A 736 -8.60 10.24 -0.62
N ILE A 737 -9.08 11.25 0.10
CA ILE A 737 -8.79 12.67 -0.13
C ILE A 737 -8.32 13.24 1.21
N ILE A 738 -7.03 13.56 1.33
CA ILE A 738 -6.41 13.94 2.60
C ILE A 738 -5.61 15.24 2.43
N ASN A 739 -5.89 16.26 3.25
CA ASN A 739 -5.19 17.54 3.18
C ASN A 739 -5.26 18.21 1.79
N VAL A 740 -6.40 18.09 1.11
CA VAL A 740 -6.61 18.70 -0.22
C VAL A 740 -7.32 20.05 -0.08
N THR A 741 -6.95 21.02 -0.90
CA THR A 741 -7.69 22.29 -1.02
C THR A 741 -8.33 22.39 -2.39
N VAL A 742 -9.64 22.60 -2.42
CA VAL A 742 -10.44 22.83 -3.63
C VAL A 742 -11.02 24.23 -3.61
N ASP A 743 -10.91 24.97 -4.71
CA ASP A 743 -11.56 26.28 -4.91
C ASP A 743 -12.18 26.42 -6.31
N ASP A 744 -13.45 26.80 -6.38
CA ASP A 744 -14.19 26.97 -7.63
C ASP A 744 -14.93 28.32 -7.67
N GLU A 745 -14.66 29.13 -8.70
CA GLU A 745 -15.30 30.43 -8.92
C GLU A 745 -16.63 30.31 -9.69
N LEU A 746 -16.69 29.39 -10.67
CA LEU A 746 -17.78 29.30 -11.64
C LEU A 746 -19.16 28.98 -11.03
N GLY A 747 -19.20 28.01 -10.11
CA GLY A 747 -20.45 27.43 -9.63
C GLY A 747 -21.28 26.73 -10.71
N HIS A 748 -22.58 26.62 -10.44
CA HIS A 748 -23.61 25.89 -11.17
C HIS A 748 -23.36 24.39 -11.35
N GLU A 749 -22.34 23.85 -10.69
CA GLU A 749 -21.98 22.45 -10.64
C GLU A 749 -21.29 22.11 -9.32
N TYR A 750 -21.06 20.82 -9.09
CA TYR A 750 -20.49 20.33 -7.84
C TYR A 750 -18.99 20.60 -7.70
N LEU A 751 -18.54 20.89 -6.48
CA LEU A 751 -17.12 20.96 -6.11
C LEU A 751 -16.44 19.58 -6.16
N MET A 752 -17.23 18.53 -5.99
CA MET A 752 -16.81 17.15 -6.13
C MET A 752 -18.04 16.30 -6.47
N THR A 753 -17.87 15.36 -7.40
CA THR A 753 -18.87 14.33 -7.72
C THR A 753 -18.32 12.94 -7.42
N VAL A 754 -19.12 12.10 -6.75
CA VAL A 754 -18.72 10.73 -6.38
C VAL A 754 -19.82 9.74 -6.78
N GLN A 755 -19.48 8.80 -7.67
CA GLN A 755 -20.38 7.79 -8.25
C GLN A 755 -21.61 8.40 -8.95
N TYR A 756 -21.41 9.44 -9.76
CA TYR A 756 -22.53 10.11 -10.45
C TYR A 756 -23.27 9.17 -11.41
N ASP A 757 -22.53 8.36 -12.19
CA ASP A 757 -23.12 7.44 -13.19
C ASP A 757 -23.66 6.16 -12.55
N TYR A 758 -23.07 5.73 -11.44
CA TYR A 758 -23.35 4.45 -10.80
C TYR A 758 -23.75 4.61 -9.33
N GLN A 759 -24.77 5.43 -9.10
CA GLN A 759 -25.15 5.92 -7.77
C GLN A 759 -25.43 4.85 -6.70
N ASP A 760 -25.78 3.62 -7.09
CA ASP A 760 -26.05 2.49 -6.19
C ASP A 760 -24.81 1.63 -5.89
N THR A 761 -23.69 1.86 -6.57
CA THR A 761 -22.51 1.00 -6.47
C THR A 761 -21.77 1.24 -5.17
N THR A 762 -21.60 0.17 -4.38
CA THR A 762 -20.87 0.23 -3.11
C THR A 762 -19.44 0.72 -3.32
N THR A 763 -19.10 1.89 -2.79
CA THR A 763 -17.76 2.48 -2.87
C THR A 763 -17.38 3.03 -1.51
N TYR A 764 -16.11 3.03 -1.14
CA TYR A 764 -15.61 3.61 0.11
C TYR A 764 -14.85 4.90 -0.20
N LEU A 765 -15.22 5.98 0.48
CA LEU A 765 -14.54 7.26 0.34
C LEU A 765 -14.16 7.78 1.73
N THR A 766 -12.89 8.11 1.90
CA THR A 766 -12.41 8.90 3.05
C THR A 766 -12.08 10.31 2.59
N VAL A 767 -12.65 11.32 3.23
CA VAL A 767 -12.28 12.73 3.04
C VAL A 767 -11.91 13.29 4.41
N ARG A 768 -10.67 13.74 4.56
CA ARG A 768 -10.16 14.26 5.82
C ARG A 768 -9.29 15.48 5.61
N ASN A 769 -9.31 16.39 6.59
CA ASN A 769 -8.44 17.56 6.61
C ASN A 769 -8.51 18.37 5.31
N SER A 770 -9.62 18.36 4.58
CA SER A 770 -9.69 18.98 3.26
C SER A 770 -10.59 20.21 3.24
N ILE A 771 -10.20 21.21 2.45
CA ILE A 771 -10.98 22.43 2.23
C ILE A 771 -11.73 22.31 0.91
N PHE A 772 -13.05 22.55 0.93
CA PHE A 772 -13.86 22.71 -0.28
C PHE A 772 -14.50 24.08 -0.27
N CYS A 773 -14.05 24.95 -1.18
CA CYS A 773 -14.51 26.32 -1.32
C CYS A 773 -15.21 26.52 -2.68
N GLY A 774 -16.48 26.86 -2.65
CA GLY A 774 -17.27 27.24 -3.82
C GLY A 774 -17.74 28.69 -3.69
N ARG A 775 -17.42 29.52 -4.68
CA ARG A 775 -17.70 30.96 -4.66
C ARG A 775 -18.91 31.31 -5.53
N GLY A 776 -19.10 30.59 -6.62
CA GLY A 776 -20.27 30.71 -7.50
C GLY A 776 -21.55 30.16 -6.91
N GLU A 777 -22.68 30.46 -7.56
CA GLU A 777 -24.00 29.97 -7.17
C GLU A 777 -24.05 28.44 -7.29
N ASN A 778 -24.74 27.74 -6.37
CA ASN A 778 -25.00 26.29 -6.48
C ASN A 778 -23.73 25.43 -6.69
N SER A 779 -22.77 25.53 -5.76
CA SER A 779 -21.57 24.66 -5.68
C SER A 779 -21.61 23.65 -4.51
N PRO A 780 -22.59 22.75 -4.41
CA PRO A 780 -22.56 21.69 -3.40
C PRO A 780 -21.50 20.62 -3.72
N ILE A 781 -21.31 19.68 -2.81
CA ILE A 781 -20.61 18.41 -3.06
C ILE A 781 -21.65 17.32 -3.27
N PHE A 782 -21.51 16.49 -4.30
CA PHE A 782 -22.38 15.33 -4.54
C PHE A 782 -21.70 14.02 -4.21
N ILE A 783 -22.33 13.23 -3.35
CA ILE A 783 -21.87 11.89 -2.98
C ILE A 783 -23.04 10.91 -3.07
N ALA A 784 -22.98 9.98 -4.02
CA ALA A 784 -24.09 9.09 -4.28
C ALA A 784 -24.41 8.11 -3.15
N ARG A 785 -25.61 7.53 -3.19
CA ARG A 785 -26.16 6.68 -2.13
C ARG A 785 -25.40 5.38 -1.84
N GLY A 786 -24.71 4.83 -2.84
CA GLY A 786 -23.85 3.65 -2.71
C GLY A 786 -22.54 3.91 -1.96
N VAL A 787 -22.20 5.16 -1.66
CA VAL A 787 -20.92 5.51 -1.03
C VAL A 787 -20.99 5.33 0.49
N ASN A 788 -20.08 4.51 1.02
CA ASN A 788 -19.71 4.45 2.42
C ASN A 788 -18.67 5.53 2.71
N LEU A 789 -19.12 6.57 3.39
CA LEU A 789 -18.36 7.80 3.57
C LEU A 789 -17.73 7.86 4.96
N THR A 790 -16.44 8.15 5.03
CA THR A 790 -15.75 8.71 6.22
C THR A 790 -15.43 10.16 5.90
N PHE A 791 -16.05 11.11 6.59
CA PHE A 791 -15.90 12.53 6.31
C PHE A 791 -15.68 13.28 7.62
N ASP A 792 -14.44 13.62 7.93
CA ASP A 792 -14.09 14.23 9.22
C ASP A 792 -13.00 15.30 9.09
N HIS A 793 -13.02 16.29 9.98
CA HIS A 793 -12.05 17.40 10.01
C HIS A 793 -11.94 18.16 8.68
N ASN A 794 -13.03 18.33 7.94
CA ASN A 794 -13.04 19.09 6.68
C ASN A 794 -13.59 20.50 6.89
N LEU A 795 -13.15 21.45 6.05
CA LEU A 795 -13.68 22.81 6.01
C LEU A 795 -14.47 23.03 4.72
N ILE A 796 -15.75 23.36 4.85
CA ILE A 796 -16.63 23.63 3.72
C ILE A 796 -17.03 25.10 3.70
N TYR A 797 -16.91 25.73 2.54
CA TYR A 797 -17.35 27.10 2.32
C TYR A 797 -18.00 27.27 0.97
N ASN A 798 -19.32 27.30 0.95
CA ASN A 798 -20.13 27.55 -0.24
C ASN A 798 -21.36 28.36 0.18
N PRO A 799 -21.25 29.69 0.27
CA PRO A 799 -22.31 30.53 0.82
C PRO A 799 -23.51 30.70 -0.12
N GLU A 800 -23.31 30.55 -1.44
CA GLU A 800 -24.32 30.76 -2.48
C GLU A 800 -25.04 29.46 -2.90
N THR A 801 -25.07 28.44 -2.03
CA THR A 801 -25.84 27.20 -2.22
C THR A 801 -26.82 26.97 -1.07
N ASP A 802 -27.97 26.38 -1.39
CA ASP A 802 -29.01 26.04 -0.41
C ASP A 802 -28.57 24.94 0.57
N HIS A 803 -27.66 24.07 0.15
CA HIS A 803 -27.07 22.98 0.94
C HIS A 803 -25.61 22.79 0.57
N ALA A 804 -24.79 22.39 1.54
CA ALA A 804 -23.36 22.29 1.36
C ALA A 804 -22.96 20.96 0.70
N ILE A 805 -23.63 19.87 1.08
CA ILE A 805 -23.35 18.51 0.62
C ILE A 805 -24.69 17.78 0.37
N GLU A 806 -24.78 17.10 -0.78
CA GLU A 806 -25.77 16.08 -1.05
C GLU A 806 -25.13 14.71 -0.82
N TYR A 807 -25.64 13.96 0.16
CA TYR A 807 -25.15 12.62 0.48
C TYR A 807 -26.32 11.67 0.73
N LYS A 808 -26.35 10.53 0.04
CA LYS A 808 -27.42 9.52 0.16
C LYS A 808 -28.82 10.11 -0.05
N ASP A 809 -28.96 10.93 -1.09
CA ASP A 809 -30.20 11.63 -1.46
C ASP A 809 -30.72 12.59 -0.35
N GLU A 810 -29.88 12.93 0.63
CA GLU A 810 -30.15 13.90 1.69
C GLU A 810 -29.27 15.15 1.54
N ASN A 811 -29.85 16.31 1.82
CA ASN A 811 -29.17 17.60 1.75
C ASN A 811 -28.70 18.04 3.14
N TYR A 812 -27.40 18.21 3.31
CA TYR A 812 -26.77 18.66 4.54
C TYR A 812 -26.48 20.17 4.44
N VAL A 813 -27.10 20.96 5.30
CA VAL A 813 -26.86 22.40 5.38
C VAL A 813 -25.70 22.73 6.32
N LYS A 814 -25.21 23.98 6.28
CA LYS A 814 -24.06 24.47 7.06
C LYS A 814 -24.00 24.05 8.54
N ASN A 815 -25.14 24.01 9.22
CA ASN A 815 -25.21 23.69 10.65
C ASN A 815 -25.38 22.18 10.91
N GLU A 816 -25.24 21.34 9.90
CA GLU A 816 -25.47 19.89 10.00
C GLU A 816 -24.26 19.05 9.59
N LEU A 817 -23.15 19.68 9.19
CA LEU A 817 -21.94 18.98 8.77
C LEU A 817 -21.35 18.06 9.86
N TYR A 818 -21.56 18.39 11.13
CA TYR A 818 -21.17 17.53 12.26
C TYR A 818 -21.84 16.15 12.23
N LYS A 819 -22.96 15.98 11.51
CA LYS A 819 -23.64 14.69 11.36
C LYS A 819 -22.89 13.73 10.42
N LEU A 820 -22.04 14.25 9.54
CA LEU A 820 -21.26 13.45 8.58
C LEU A 820 -19.97 12.90 9.20
N GLY A 821 -19.51 13.51 10.30
CA GLY A 821 -18.35 13.08 11.09
C GLY A 821 -17.79 14.22 11.94
N ASP A 822 -16.88 13.87 12.84
CA ASP A 822 -16.27 14.79 13.80
C ASP A 822 -15.38 15.84 13.11
N GLY A 823 -15.22 17.00 13.74
CA GLY A 823 -14.28 18.03 13.27
C GLY A 823 -14.68 18.77 11.99
N ASN A 824 -15.76 18.40 11.30
CA ASN A 824 -16.22 19.14 10.13
C ASN A 824 -16.72 20.53 10.51
N ILE A 825 -16.23 21.54 9.78
CA ILE A 825 -16.49 22.94 10.03
C ILE A 825 -17.01 23.62 8.76
N TYR A 826 -17.83 24.66 8.95
CA TYR A 826 -18.30 25.52 7.89
C TYR A 826 -17.80 26.95 8.12
N GLY A 827 -17.14 27.55 7.12
CA GLY A 827 -16.65 28.92 7.23
C GLY A 827 -15.65 29.30 6.15
N ASP A 828 -15.46 30.60 5.93
CA ASP A 828 -14.51 31.10 4.93
C ASP A 828 -13.09 30.64 5.28
N PRO A 829 -12.36 29.95 4.37
CA PRO A 829 -10.98 29.53 4.61
C PRO A 829 -10.01 30.71 4.72
N LEU A 830 -10.41 31.92 4.34
CA LEU A 830 -9.62 33.15 4.39
C LEU A 830 -8.29 33.02 3.63
N PHE A 831 -8.32 32.56 2.37
CA PHE A 831 -7.13 32.50 1.52
C PHE A 831 -6.48 33.87 1.29
N ILE A 832 -5.17 33.90 1.02
CA ILE A 832 -4.42 35.13 0.71
C ILE A 832 -4.99 35.86 -0.50
N ASN A 833 -4.93 35.21 -1.67
CA ASN A 833 -5.36 35.76 -2.96
C ASN A 833 -5.84 34.62 -3.89
N PRO A 834 -7.06 34.10 -3.70
CA PRO A 834 -7.62 33.13 -4.63
C PRO A 834 -7.78 33.76 -6.02
N ALA A 835 -7.64 32.96 -7.08
CA ALA A 835 -7.67 33.45 -8.46
C ALA A 835 -8.34 32.44 -9.39
N TRP A 836 -8.70 32.88 -10.61
CA TRP A 836 -9.38 32.06 -11.60
C TRP A 836 -8.96 32.45 -13.02
N GLY A 837 -8.48 31.49 -13.80
CA GLY A 837 -7.84 31.72 -15.11
C GLY A 837 -6.42 32.29 -15.00
N GLU A 838 -5.93 32.51 -13.78
CA GLU A 838 -4.57 32.97 -13.46
C GLU A 838 -4.08 32.30 -12.17
N GLU A 839 -2.81 32.52 -11.82
CA GLU A 839 -2.19 31.90 -10.65
C GLU A 839 -2.75 32.46 -9.33
N GLY A 840 -3.19 31.56 -8.43
CA GLY A 840 -3.76 31.92 -7.12
C GLY A 840 -2.86 31.57 -5.94
N ASN A 841 -3.00 32.32 -4.85
CA ASN A 841 -2.37 32.04 -3.56
C ASN A 841 -3.41 31.60 -2.51
N TYR A 842 -3.33 30.32 -2.16
CA TYR A 842 -4.28 29.61 -1.30
C TYR A 842 -3.77 29.36 0.12
N HIS A 843 -2.69 30.03 0.54
CA HIS A 843 -2.27 30.06 1.93
C HIS A 843 -3.35 30.69 2.82
N LEU A 844 -3.40 30.27 4.08
CA LEU A 844 -4.39 30.73 5.06
C LEU A 844 -4.00 32.09 5.66
N LYS A 845 -4.96 33.01 5.80
CA LYS A 845 -4.80 34.23 6.61
C LYS A 845 -5.00 33.90 8.10
N LYS A 846 -4.38 34.73 8.96
CA LYS A 846 -4.63 34.71 10.40
C LYS A 846 -6.13 34.76 10.70
N GLY A 847 -6.59 33.84 11.53
CA GLY A 847 -8.00 33.72 11.91
C GLY A 847 -8.83 32.82 11.00
N SER A 848 -8.21 32.16 10.02
CA SER A 848 -8.87 31.10 9.26
C SER A 848 -9.35 30.00 10.21
N PRO A 849 -10.57 29.46 10.00
CA PRO A 849 -11.09 28.36 10.80
C PRO A 849 -10.37 27.03 10.49
N ALA A 850 -9.58 26.95 9.42
CA ALA A 850 -8.76 25.77 9.11
C ALA A 850 -7.54 25.60 10.01
N ILE A 851 -7.09 26.68 10.68
CA ILE A 851 -5.88 26.69 11.50
C ILE A 851 -6.07 25.85 12.76
N ASP A 852 -5.13 24.95 13.05
CA ASP A 852 -5.10 24.05 14.20
C ASP A 852 -6.35 23.15 14.34
N ALA A 853 -7.10 22.95 13.26
CA ALA A 853 -8.42 22.31 13.28
C ALA A 853 -8.45 20.90 12.66
N GLY A 854 -7.34 20.45 12.10
CA GLY A 854 -7.17 19.15 11.45
C GLY A 854 -6.86 18.01 12.42
N SER A 855 -7.07 16.79 11.94
CA SER A 855 -6.68 15.53 12.57
C SER A 855 -5.23 15.16 12.24
N ASP A 856 -4.56 14.39 13.10
CA ASP A 856 -3.24 13.80 12.84
C ASP A 856 -3.30 12.46 12.10
N LEU A 857 -4.49 11.89 11.97
CA LEU A 857 -4.69 10.58 11.35
C LEU A 857 -4.44 10.61 9.84
N ASN A 858 -3.37 9.92 9.42
CA ASN A 858 -2.93 9.79 8.02
C ASN A 858 -2.52 11.12 7.36
N THR A 859 -2.18 12.13 8.17
CA THR A 859 -1.75 13.44 7.67
C THR A 859 -0.31 13.39 7.14
N PRO A 860 -0.03 14.04 5.99
CA PRO A 860 1.33 14.26 5.50
C PRO A 860 2.23 15.01 6.49
N LEU A 861 3.51 14.63 6.56
CA LEU A 861 4.46 15.25 7.50
C LEU A 861 4.80 16.72 7.18
N ALA A 862 4.54 17.14 5.94
CA ALA A 862 4.75 18.50 5.47
C ALA A 862 3.58 18.93 4.58
N ASP A 863 3.38 20.24 4.45
CA ASP A 863 2.43 20.86 3.55
C ASP A 863 2.98 20.97 2.12
N LEU A 864 2.23 21.60 1.22
CA LEU A 864 2.58 21.69 -0.20
C LEU A 864 3.86 22.51 -0.46
N ASP A 865 4.22 23.42 0.44
CA ASP A 865 5.47 24.19 0.41
C ASP A 865 6.65 23.44 1.07
N GLY A 866 6.40 22.24 1.62
CA GLY A 866 7.38 21.47 2.37
C GLY A 866 7.56 21.94 3.82
N ILE A 867 6.67 22.80 4.32
CA ILE A 867 6.64 23.23 5.72
C ILE A 867 6.12 22.07 6.57
N LYS A 868 6.87 21.72 7.63
CA LYS A 868 6.51 20.61 8.51
C LYS A 868 5.21 20.88 9.27
N ARG A 869 4.39 19.86 9.47
CA ARG A 869 3.17 19.95 10.29
C ARG A 869 3.39 19.35 11.69
N PRO A 870 2.74 19.86 12.76
CA PRO A 870 2.05 21.14 12.82
C PRO A 870 3.02 22.31 13.07
N GLN A 871 2.64 23.52 12.68
CA GLN A 871 3.34 24.76 13.06
C GLN A 871 2.69 25.46 14.26
N GLY A 872 1.39 25.24 14.47
CA GLY A 872 0.61 25.77 15.59
C GLY A 872 0.30 24.74 16.68
N GLY A 873 -0.87 24.87 17.30
CA GLY A 873 -1.39 23.95 18.31
C GLY A 873 -1.94 22.62 17.76
N GLY A 874 -2.17 22.54 16.45
CA GLY A 874 -2.71 21.38 15.74
C GLY A 874 -2.32 21.43 14.26
N ILE A 875 -2.74 20.41 13.51
CA ILE A 875 -2.56 20.36 12.05
C ILE A 875 -3.59 21.28 11.40
N ASP A 876 -3.22 21.94 10.32
CA ASP A 876 -4.18 22.72 9.54
C ASP A 876 -4.96 21.86 8.54
N ILE A 877 -6.23 22.20 8.36
CA ILE A 877 -7.07 21.68 7.28
C ILE A 877 -6.60 22.32 5.95
N GLY A 878 -6.46 21.50 4.90
CA GLY A 878 -6.03 21.91 3.57
C GLY A 878 -4.58 21.56 3.27
N CYS A 879 -4.14 21.92 2.07
CA CYS A 879 -2.80 21.59 1.55
C CYS A 879 -1.67 22.51 2.05
N TYR A 880 -1.98 23.60 2.75
CA TYR A 880 -1.00 24.52 3.35
C TYR A 880 -1.10 24.51 4.88
N GLU A 881 0.04 24.72 5.54
CA GLU A 881 0.15 24.89 6.98
C GLU A 881 0.42 26.36 7.32
N TYR A 882 -0.35 26.92 8.24
CA TYR A 882 -0.22 28.29 8.69
C TYR A 882 0.96 28.44 9.65
N VAL A 883 1.89 29.33 9.32
CA VAL A 883 3.00 29.70 10.19
C VAL A 883 2.69 31.04 10.87
N GLU A 884 2.64 31.05 12.20
CA GLU A 884 2.50 32.30 12.96
C GLU A 884 3.82 33.10 12.92
N GLY A 885 3.88 34.09 12.03
CA GLY A 885 4.92 35.11 12.06
C GLY A 885 5.70 35.36 10.77
N GLU A 886 5.51 34.61 9.68
CA GLU A 886 6.01 34.90 8.32
C GLU A 886 5.40 33.88 7.32
N ILE A 887 5.23 34.10 6.01
CA ILE A 887 6.08 34.76 5.00
C ILE A 887 5.18 35.55 4.03
N SER A 888 5.45 36.84 3.74
CA SER A 888 4.82 37.50 2.58
C SER A 888 5.34 36.82 1.31
N LEU A 889 4.51 36.44 0.34
CA LEU A 889 5.09 36.03 -0.95
C LEU A 889 6.07 37.11 -1.45
N PRO A 890 7.20 36.72 -2.06
CA PRO A 890 8.02 37.68 -2.75
C PRO A 890 7.15 38.43 -3.76
N THR A 891 7.09 39.75 -3.62
CA THR A 891 6.36 40.60 -4.55
C THR A 891 6.93 40.38 -5.95
N SER A 892 6.07 40.00 -6.89
CA SER A 892 6.49 39.64 -8.25
C SER A 892 7.43 40.70 -8.85
N PRO A 893 8.55 40.31 -9.48
CA PRO A 893 9.47 41.25 -10.11
C PRO A 893 8.75 41.99 -11.25
N SER A 894 9.17 43.23 -11.53
CA SER A 894 8.54 44.08 -12.55
C SER A 894 9.56 44.65 -13.53
N ASN A 895 9.10 45.19 -14.65
CA ASN A 895 9.94 45.86 -15.66
C ASN A 895 11.08 44.99 -16.24
N LEU A 896 10.83 43.70 -16.49
CA LEU A 896 11.81 42.85 -17.18
C LEU A 896 12.14 43.45 -18.56
N THR A 897 13.42 43.66 -18.81
CA THR A 897 13.97 44.12 -20.08
C THR A 897 15.11 43.20 -20.51
N ALA A 898 15.26 43.05 -21.82
CA ALA A 898 16.29 42.23 -22.43
C ALA A 898 17.04 43.03 -23.51
N GLU A 899 18.37 43.13 -23.39
CA GLU A 899 19.23 43.78 -24.37
C GLU A 899 20.26 42.79 -24.90
N ALA A 900 20.28 42.55 -26.22
CA ALA A 900 21.29 41.71 -26.83
C ALA A 900 22.66 42.39 -26.78
N THR A 901 23.62 41.79 -26.05
CA THR A 901 24.98 42.30 -25.93
C THR A 901 25.91 41.70 -26.99
N SER A 902 25.56 40.52 -27.52
CA SER A 902 26.23 39.85 -28.65
C SER A 902 25.27 38.89 -29.37
N PRO A 903 25.70 38.21 -30.46
CA PRO A 903 24.89 37.16 -31.10
C PRO A 903 24.57 35.96 -30.19
N THR A 904 25.28 35.79 -29.07
CA THR A 904 25.12 34.65 -28.15
C THR A 904 24.84 35.06 -26.71
N GLU A 905 24.68 36.36 -26.43
CA GLU A 905 24.48 36.88 -25.07
C GLU A 905 23.39 37.94 -25.02
N VAL A 906 22.57 37.87 -23.97
CA VAL A 906 21.55 38.85 -23.63
C VAL A 906 21.77 39.30 -22.19
N SER A 907 21.74 40.61 -21.96
CA SER A 907 21.66 41.18 -20.62
C SER A 907 20.20 41.34 -20.24
N LEU A 908 19.81 40.73 -19.13
CA LEU A 908 18.47 40.88 -18.55
C LEU A 908 18.53 41.85 -17.38
N SER A 909 17.53 42.72 -17.26
CA SER A 909 17.36 43.55 -16.06
C SER A 909 15.89 43.64 -15.68
N TRP A 910 15.60 43.62 -14.39
CA TRP A 910 14.26 43.78 -13.82
C TRP A 910 14.35 44.59 -12.54
N THR A 911 13.19 45.04 -12.05
CA THR A 911 13.03 45.57 -10.70
C THR A 911 12.68 44.40 -9.79
N ASP A 912 13.56 44.12 -8.85
CA ASP A 912 13.25 43.27 -7.72
C ASP A 912 12.32 44.03 -6.77
N ASN A 913 11.14 43.49 -6.52
CA ASN A 913 10.15 44.11 -5.64
C ASN A 913 10.10 43.43 -4.27
N SER A 914 10.93 42.42 -4.03
CA SER A 914 10.99 41.64 -2.82
C SER A 914 12.40 41.63 -2.21
N ASP A 915 12.48 41.20 -0.96
CA ASP A 915 13.73 40.99 -0.23
C ASP A 915 13.76 39.63 0.49
N ASN A 916 12.82 38.75 0.11
CA ASN A 916 12.52 37.50 0.77
C ASN A 916 12.29 36.34 -0.22
N GLU A 917 12.67 36.53 -1.48
CA GLU A 917 12.84 35.49 -2.49
C GLU A 917 14.15 34.73 -2.31
N ASP A 918 14.13 33.43 -2.61
CA ASP A 918 15.35 32.62 -2.74
C ASP A 918 16.02 32.79 -4.12
N GLY A 919 15.29 33.32 -5.11
CA GLY A 919 15.81 33.61 -6.45
C GLY A 919 14.72 33.80 -7.52
N PHE A 920 15.16 34.00 -8.77
CA PHE A 920 14.29 34.23 -9.92
C PHE A 920 14.42 33.10 -10.96
N LYS A 921 13.28 32.62 -11.46
CA LYS A 921 13.23 31.70 -12.62
C LYS A 921 13.17 32.52 -13.91
N LEU A 922 14.11 32.26 -14.82
CA LEU A 922 14.19 32.93 -16.12
C LEU A 922 13.73 31.97 -17.22
N GLU A 923 12.73 32.37 -17.99
CA GLU A 923 12.17 31.59 -19.09
C GLU A 923 12.33 32.35 -20.41
N ARG A 924 12.63 31.63 -21.50
CA ARG A 924 12.81 32.20 -22.84
C ARG A 924 11.73 31.67 -23.77
N LYS A 925 11.02 32.57 -24.47
CA LYS A 925 10.12 32.23 -25.59
C LYS A 925 10.67 32.80 -26.90
N GLN A 926 10.52 32.07 -28.00
CA GLN A 926 10.77 32.59 -29.35
C GLN A 926 9.45 33.10 -29.93
N GLY A 927 9.31 34.42 -30.14
CA GLY A 927 8.07 35.06 -30.62
C GLY A 927 7.53 36.11 -29.64
N SER A 928 6.33 36.64 -29.89
CA SER A 928 5.63 37.49 -28.91
C SER A 928 5.30 36.65 -27.66
N GLY A 929 5.81 37.09 -26.50
CA GLY A 929 5.37 36.61 -25.19
C GLY A 929 3.86 36.78 -25.01
N PRO A 930 3.24 36.08 -24.04
CA PRO A 930 1.89 36.45 -23.61
C PRO A 930 1.78 37.96 -23.33
#